data_AF-A0A1C6TBB3-F1
#
_entry.id   AF-A0A1C6TBB3-F1
#
_cell.length_a   1.000
_cell.length_b   1.000
_cell.length_c   1.000
_cell.angle_alpha   90.00
_cell.angle_beta   90.00
_cell.angle_gamma   90.00
#
_symmetry.space_group_name_H-M   'P 1'
#
loop_
_entity.id
_entity.type
_entity.pdbx_description
1 polymer ?
#
loop_
_entity_poly.entity_id
_entity_poly.type
_entity_poly.pdbx_seq_one_letter_code
_entity_poly.pdbx_strand_id
1 'polypeptide(L)'
;MAQIVGGGPPVNDAERKVVALLRDHAPDDWSVLHNIEVRGRAGIFEIDLVVITPHAVWLVDVKGTAGRIEVAGARWYPSGRDAFGSPAAKLRQHARVVADLLRRQHAALNRVYVGALVVLTADNAKLIDQVGNDAEDTVTLPDLVDALGDPTRVRTGFPRDVRGHHAAIISALHGIVDLPTGPQRFGNWEVRERLGGDDIVTEYRAVNSATRHSGDSALLRVYRADPFLPEEERRAEERQIANAYDALTRMGGHPCVVGRRDFFPIEDGSAFVLVLDDVAGQPLRTYLDNPRAALAADAKLRVVVDVLRGLAHAHRNRVVHRALSPTTVLITESGRALLTGFDYARPAGPPRDPTVLRLLADALDEQYVAPECQAHPEKMTTASDVYAAGVIAYRVLTGELPFTSSTDQFERGSVLPDAPMAEAGLSAGLSALLKRMCAQAPSARPSADEALDEMQAALGRRREPPTPPPADPAGPGGADEPDFWRLPEGYPLTPKYTVRRRLGRGQSSVAYQVYDDLAGADRAVKLVLRDRESVIERLRHEYKILAKLPPHPNVVKVEVADYLHGRQIPYLAFEYVEGRDVKALLADKSLGPADALALAADVARGLVFLHQNGVYHCDIKPANLYWSERGAKIIDFNIALHSESTLSPPGGTPRYVAPDLRGNRHLDQADLADRDVYALGVTLYELLTGGGYPWDAAQPVPGEPPRDPRNFIGLGDLADPVAKMVCRAIAPRRSDRYGSAERFLAALGEIREIRTAPPPPPVPEPAPETTGANSFVDYLQTLYSQSVRSNAGTRGKDTQKLYVETALDDRLRPAVLSGDHDLVIITGNAGDGKTAFLERLAEQAAERGAVTGPPRSNGVDFQLPSGRWCRINYDGSQDEGDTTNDEVLQAFFAPFAGRDASAWPQDETRLIAINEGRLVDFLSTEEKAYPKLAELVRAGLRGSRPQRGPWWSTSTGEACSPRPPNFRSRSSIGC
;
A
#
# COMPACT_ATOMS: atom_id res chain seq x y z
N MET A 1 36.35 19.17 -34.69
CA MET A 1 35.43 18.70 -33.64
C MET A 1 34.67 19.91 -33.16
N ALA A 2 33.35 19.89 -33.27
CA ALA A 2 32.50 21.01 -32.85
C ALA A 2 32.73 21.40 -31.39
N GLN A 3 32.61 22.68 -31.08
CA GLN A 3 32.70 23.17 -29.71
C GLN A 3 31.40 22.91 -28.97
N ILE A 4 31.46 22.11 -27.89
CA ILE A 4 30.31 21.87 -27.01
C ILE A 4 30.25 23.00 -25.97
N VAL A 5 29.12 23.70 -25.90
CA VAL A 5 28.91 24.86 -25.01
C VAL A 5 27.58 24.67 -24.25
N GLY A 6 27.63 24.24 -22.98
CA GLY A 6 26.44 24.01 -22.14
C GLY A 6 26.57 22.81 -21.19
N GLY A 7 25.87 22.82 -20.05
CA GLY A 7 26.24 22.06 -18.83
C GLY A 7 25.11 21.40 -18.04
N GLY A 8 24.80 20.15 -18.40
CA GLY A 8 24.10 19.12 -17.61
C GLY A 8 24.31 17.74 -18.27
N PRO A 9 24.28 16.61 -17.54
CA PRO A 9 24.48 15.29 -18.16
C PRO A 9 23.37 14.99 -19.20
N PRO A 10 23.66 14.24 -20.27
CA PRO A 10 22.65 13.85 -21.27
C PRO A 10 21.53 13.05 -20.63
N VAL A 11 20.27 13.37 -20.96
CA VAL A 11 19.08 12.85 -20.26
C VAL A 11 18.71 11.43 -20.73
N ASN A 12 19.15 11.00 -21.93
CA ASN A 12 18.92 9.64 -22.43
C ASN A 12 19.98 9.15 -23.46
N ASP A 13 19.99 7.84 -23.76
CA ASP A 13 20.92 7.18 -24.71
C ASP A 13 20.81 7.69 -26.16
N ALA A 14 19.62 8.12 -26.57
CA ALA A 14 19.38 8.66 -27.90
C ALA A 14 20.06 10.03 -28.09
N GLU A 15 19.91 10.94 -27.14
CA GLU A 15 20.57 12.26 -27.13
C GLU A 15 22.09 12.11 -27.06
N ARG A 16 22.58 11.16 -26.26
CA ARG A 16 24.01 10.87 -26.13
C ARG A 16 24.65 10.47 -27.46
N LYS A 17 23.97 9.62 -28.24
CA LYS A 17 24.42 9.23 -29.60
C LYS A 17 24.50 10.40 -30.55
N VAL A 18 23.53 11.33 -30.47
CA VAL A 18 23.51 12.55 -31.29
C VAL A 18 24.64 13.50 -30.91
N VAL A 19 24.85 13.77 -29.62
CA VAL A 19 25.94 14.63 -29.14
C VAL A 19 27.31 14.04 -29.50
N ALA A 20 27.51 12.72 -29.33
CA ALA A 20 28.75 12.04 -29.68
C ALA A 20 29.04 12.12 -31.18
N LEU A 21 28.04 11.86 -32.03
CA LEU A 21 28.17 11.99 -33.48
C LEU A 21 28.59 13.41 -33.87
N LEU A 22 27.92 14.44 -33.34
CA LEU A 22 28.23 15.84 -33.63
C LEU A 22 29.61 16.24 -33.12
N ARG A 23 30.02 15.81 -31.92
CA ARG A 23 31.37 16.08 -31.40
C ARG A 23 32.45 15.49 -32.32
N ASP A 24 32.27 14.23 -32.73
CA ASP A 24 33.30 13.45 -33.39
C ASP A 24 33.36 13.70 -34.91
N HIS A 25 32.23 14.02 -35.54
CA HIS A 25 32.11 14.12 -36.99
C HIS A 25 31.71 15.51 -37.51
N ALA A 26 31.20 16.42 -36.67
CA ALA A 26 30.88 17.76 -37.14
C ALA A 26 32.14 18.66 -37.27
N PRO A 27 32.12 19.63 -38.20
CA PRO A 27 33.18 20.62 -38.35
C PRO A 27 33.50 21.39 -37.05
N ASP A 28 34.74 21.87 -36.93
CA ASP A 28 35.24 22.60 -35.76
C ASP A 28 34.69 24.02 -35.62
N ASP A 29 34.12 24.58 -36.69
CA ASP A 29 33.44 25.88 -36.68
C ASP A 29 31.96 25.81 -36.26
N TRP A 30 31.48 24.64 -35.81
CA TRP A 30 30.14 24.45 -35.27
C TRP A 30 30.14 24.55 -33.74
N SER A 31 29.04 25.02 -33.18
CA SER A 31 28.81 25.02 -31.73
C SER A 31 27.55 24.26 -31.38
N VAL A 32 27.62 23.38 -30.38
CA VAL A 32 26.49 22.55 -29.94
C VAL A 32 26.19 22.86 -28.47
N LEU A 33 24.95 23.26 -28.21
CA LEU A 33 24.38 23.37 -26.87
C LEU A 33 23.41 22.21 -26.67
N HIS A 34 23.38 21.61 -25.50
CA HIS A 34 22.45 20.51 -25.17
C HIS A 34 21.79 20.74 -23.82
N ASN A 35 20.60 20.15 -23.64
CA ASN A 35 19.82 20.24 -22.40
C ASN A 35 19.53 21.69 -21.99
N ILE A 36 18.80 22.43 -22.86
CA ILE A 36 18.50 23.85 -22.65
C ILE A 36 17.01 24.08 -22.39
N GLU A 37 16.72 24.97 -21.44
CA GLU A 37 15.38 25.49 -21.21
C GLU A 37 15.25 26.91 -21.79
N VAL A 38 14.20 27.15 -22.57
CA VAL A 38 13.91 28.46 -23.15
C VAL A 38 12.61 29.02 -22.58
N ARG A 39 12.67 30.23 -22.03
CA ARG A 39 11.50 30.94 -21.49
C ARG A 39 10.77 31.73 -22.57
N GLY A 40 9.61 31.23 -23.01
CA GLY A 40 8.71 31.91 -23.93
C GLY A 40 7.57 32.67 -23.22
N ARG A 41 6.77 33.42 -23.99
CA ARG A 41 5.55 34.10 -23.46
C ARG A 41 4.46 33.14 -22.97
N ALA A 42 4.51 31.87 -23.36
CA ALA A 42 3.52 30.84 -23.03
C ALA A 42 4.01 29.84 -21.96
N GLY A 43 5.22 30.02 -21.41
CA GLY A 43 5.83 29.09 -20.45
C GLY A 43 7.28 28.75 -20.80
N ILE A 44 7.89 27.88 -19.98
CA ILE A 44 9.22 27.30 -20.20
C ILE A 44 9.06 26.06 -21.08
N PHE A 45 9.90 25.90 -22.10
CA PHE A 45 9.95 24.69 -22.91
C PHE A 45 11.39 24.21 -23.11
N GLU A 46 11.57 22.91 -23.09
CA GLU A 46 12.84 22.22 -23.22
C GLU A 46 13.19 21.96 -24.70
N ILE A 47 14.48 22.02 -25.01
CA ILE A 47 15.03 21.68 -26.32
C ILE A 47 16.25 20.79 -26.10
N ASP A 48 16.25 19.59 -26.70
CA ASP A 48 17.28 18.58 -26.51
C ASP A 48 18.66 19.10 -26.96
N LEU A 49 18.78 19.66 -28.18
CA LEU A 49 19.99 20.34 -28.64
C LEU A 49 19.73 21.60 -29.48
N VAL A 50 20.71 22.50 -29.45
CA VAL A 50 20.85 23.62 -30.39
C VAL A 50 22.20 23.54 -31.06
N VAL A 51 22.19 23.47 -32.40
CA VAL A 51 23.40 23.42 -33.22
C VAL A 51 23.53 24.71 -34.01
N ILE A 52 24.64 25.41 -33.82
CA ILE A 52 25.01 26.61 -34.58
C ILE A 52 25.96 26.17 -35.69
N THR A 53 25.54 26.40 -36.93
CA THR A 53 26.33 26.09 -38.13
C THR A 53 26.71 27.38 -38.85
N PRO A 54 27.59 27.34 -39.87
CA PRO A 54 27.98 28.51 -40.65
C PRO A 54 26.83 29.25 -41.33
N HIS A 55 25.65 28.63 -41.46
CA HIS A 55 24.53 29.16 -42.23
C HIS A 55 23.21 29.29 -41.44
N ALA A 56 23.07 28.66 -40.27
CA ALA A 56 21.85 28.70 -39.48
C ALA A 56 22.04 28.30 -38.00
N VAL A 57 20.99 28.54 -37.20
CA VAL A 57 20.80 27.93 -35.88
C VAL A 57 19.75 26.84 -36.00
N TRP A 58 20.04 25.62 -35.56
CA TRP A 58 19.14 24.48 -35.64
C TRP A 58 18.71 24.05 -34.25
N LEU A 59 17.41 23.96 -34.02
CA LEU A 59 16.86 23.23 -32.87
C LEU A 59 16.73 21.77 -33.27
N VAL A 60 17.20 20.86 -32.41
CA VAL A 60 17.19 19.43 -32.67
C VAL A 60 16.42 18.73 -31.56
N ASP A 61 15.43 17.91 -31.95
CA ASP A 61 14.65 17.04 -31.06
C ASP A 61 15.01 15.58 -31.38
N VAL A 62 15.38 14.81 -30.36
CA VAL A 62 15.92 13.46 -30.52
C VAL A 62 14.85 12.43 -30.17
N LYS A 63 14.71 11.40 -31.01
CA LYS A 63 13.69 10.36 -30.86
C LYS A 63 14.27 8.96 -31.07
N GLY A 64 14.31 8.18 -29.99
CA GLY A 64 14.66 6.75 -29.99
C GLY A 64 13.54 5.83 -30.50
N THR A 65 12.76 6.28 -31.49
CA THR A 65 11.62 5.53 -32.01
C THR A 65 12.11 4.55 -33.07
N ALA A 66 11.98 3.24 -32.79
CA ALA A 66 12.39 2.16 -33.67
C ALA A 66 11.25 1.69 -34.59
N GLY A 67 11.59 1.14 -35.75
CA GLY A 67 10.63 0.55 -36.70
C GLY A 67 9.91 1.56 -37.60
N ARG A 68 8.82 1.11 -38.24
CA ARG A 68 8.03 1.91 -39.20
C ARG A 68 7.17 2.94 -38.48
N ILE A 69 7.28 4.21 -38.87
CA ILE A 69 6.57 5.36 -38.29
C ILE A 69 5.74 6.03 -39.38
N GLU A 70 4.41 5.91 -39.33
CA GLU A 70 3.54 6.55 -40.32
C GLU A 70 3.12 7.95 -39.85
N VAL A 71 3.12 8.94 -40.74
CA VAL A 71 2.65 10.29 -40.43
C VAL A 71 1.27 10.47 -41.03
N ALA A 72 0.29 10.80 -40.19
CA ALA A 72 -1.06 11.15 -40.63
C ALA A 72 -1.56 12.41 -39.90
N GLY A 73 -1.84 13.46 -40.68
CA GLY A 73 -2.22 14.76 -40.14
C GLY A 73 -1.09 15.37 -39.30
N ALA A 74 -1.40 15.74 -38.05
CA ALA A 74 -0.45 16.34 -37.11
C ALA A 74 0.15 15.31 -36.12
N ARG A 75 0.14 14.01 -36.45
CA ARG A 75 0.58 12.93 -35.55
C ARG A 75 1.45 11.90 -36.25
N TRP A 76 2.35 11.29 -35.48
CA TRP A 76 3.19 10.15 -35.85
C TRP A 76 2.61 8.87 -35.25
N TYR A 77 2.67 7.77 -36.00
CA TYR A 77 2.13 6.45 -35.69
C TYR A 77 3.26 5.40 -35.78
N PRO A 78 4.06 5.21 -34.71
CA PRO A 78 5.10 4.21 -34.68
C PRO A 78 4.55 2.79 -34.55
N SER A 79 5.18 1.82 -35.22
CA SER A 79 4.79 0.42 -35.14
C SER A 79 4.98 -0.14 -33.74
N GLY A 80 3.90 -0.59 -33.11
CA GLY A 80 3.94 -1.17 -31.76
C GLY A 80 4.09 -0.14 -30.62
N ARG A 81 3.90 1.16 -30.89
CA ARG A 81 3.78 2.21 -29.87
C ARG A 81 2.62 3.13 -30.20
N ASP A 82 2.15 3.85 -29.20
CA ASP A 82 1.01 4.76 -29.35
C ASP A 82 1.38 5.97 -30.20
N ALA A 83 0.40 6.47 -30.97
CA ALA A 83 0.60 7.63 -31.82
C ALA A 83 0.73 8.91 -30.97
N PHE A 84 1.66 9.79 -31.31
CA PHE A 84 1.90 11.07 -30.61
C PHE A 84 1.92 12.26 -31.57
N GLY A 85 1.79 13.47 -31.04
CA GLY A 85 1.80 14.70 -31.85
C GLY A 85 3.13 14.87 -32.59
N SER A 86 3.09 15.44 -33.80
CA SER A 86 4.26 15.67 -34.65
C SER A 86 5.36 16.43 -33.89
N PRO A 87 6.51 15.80 -33.63
CA PRO A 87 7.64 16.48 -32.98
C PRO A 87 8.18 17.60 -33.87
N ALA A 88 8.21 17.41 -35.19
CA ALA A 88 8.63 18.43 -36.16
C ALA A 88 7.71 19.67 -36.13
N ALA A 89 6.38 19.49 -36.04
CA ALA A 89 5.44 20.60 -35.91
C ALA A 89 5.64 21.38 -34.60
N LYS A 90 5.81 20.68 -33.48
CA LYS A 90 6.10 21.28 -32.17
C LYS A 90 7.43 22.06 -32.20
N LEU A 91 8.47 21.44 -32.73
CA LEU A 91 9.81 22.05 -32.79
C LEU A 91 9.86 23.26 -33.72
N ARG A 92 9.12 23.26 -34.85
CA ARG A 92 8.94 24.45 -35.71
C ARG A 92 8.30 25.62 -34.97
N GLN A 93 7.36 25.36 -34.06
CA GLN A 93 6.79 26.41 -33.21
C GLN A 93 7.85 26.97 -32.25
N HIS A 94 8.65 26.10 -31.62
CA HIS A 94 9.76 26.50 -30.74
C HIS A 94 10.82 27.31 -31.49
N ALA A 95 11.18 26.93 -32.71
CA ALA A 95 12.13 27.64 -33.57
C ALA A 95 11.69 29.08 -33.87
N ARG A 96 10.40 29.32 -34.09
CA ARG A 96 9.85 30.67 -34.27
C ARG A 96 10.00 31.52 -33.00
N VAL A 97 9.76 30.92 -31.83
CA VAL A 97 9.90 31.61 -30.53
C VAL A 97 11.37 31.95 -30.27
N VAL A 98 12.29 31.01 -30.48
CA VAL A 98 13.74 31.23 -30.33
C VAL A 98 14.23 32.30 -31.32
N ALA A 99 13.79 32.25 -32.58
CA ALA A 99 14.10 33.30 -33.55
C ALA A 99 13.67 34.68 -33.03
N ASP A 100 12.43 34.84 -32.60
CA ASP A 100 11.94 36.12 -32.07
C ASP A 100 12.70 36.59 -30.80
N LEU A 101 13.14 35.68 -29.94
CA LEU A 101 13.95 36.01 -28.77
C LEU A 101 15.35 36.49 -29.15
N LEU A 102 16.02 35.81 -30.10
CA LEU A 102 17.32 36.23 -30.64
C LEU A 102 17.25 37.64 -31.23
N ARG A 103 16.19 37.95 -31.99
CA ARG A 103 15.96 39.29 -32.58
C ARG A 103 15.84 40.39 -31.52
N ARG A 104 15.18 40.08 -30.40
CA ARG A 104 14.94 41.04 -29.31
C ARG A 104 16.21 41.28 -28.50
N GLN A 105 17.01 40.25 -28.27
CA GLN A 105 18.27 40.38 -27.55
C GLN A 105 19.32 41.12 -28.36
N HIS A 106 19.36 40.89 -29.68
CA HIS A 106 20.38 41.53 -30.52
C HIS A 106 19.84 41.84 -31.92
N ALA A 107 19.69 43.14 -32.24
CA ALA A 107 19.07 43.59 -33.49
C ALA A 107 19.78 43.10 -34.77
N ALA A 108 21.11 42.88 -34.71
CA ALA A 108 21.88 42.32 -35.83
C ALA A 108 21.48 40.87 -36.19
N LEU A 109 20.82 40.14 -35.29
CA LEU A 109 20.39 38.75 -35.50
C LEU A 109 19.02 38.64 -36.20
N ASN A 110 18.42 39.76 -36.64
CA ASN A 110 17.12 39.78 -37.32
C ASN A 110 17.04 38.86 -38.55
N ARG A 111 18.18 38.69 -39.22
CA ARG A 111 18.32 37.90 -40.45
C ARG A 111 18.94 36.53 -40.22
N VAL A 112 19.09 36.05 -38.98
CA VAL A 112 19.56 34.67 -38.74
C VAL A 112 18.39 33.71 -38.91
N TYR A 113 18.62 32.62 -39.63
CA TYR A 113 17.63 31.55 -39.80
C TYR A 113 17.68 30.60 -38.62
N VAL A 114 16.52 30.30 -38.03
CA VAL A 114 16.37 29.27 -36.98
C VAL A 114 15.51 28.15 -37.55
N GLY A 115 16.10 26.98 -37.74
CA GLY A 115 15.46 25.77 -38.27
C GLY A 115 15.13 24.76 -37.18
N ALA A 116 14.36 23.73 -37.54
CA ALA A 116 13.94 22.63 -36.66
C ALA A 116 14.21 21.30 -37.35
N LEU A 117 14.86 20.37 -36.65
CA LEU A 117 15.13 19.01 -37.13
C LEU A 117 14.83 17.97 -36.06
N VAL A 118 14.20 16.86 -36.46
CA VAL A 118 13.96 15.69 -35.62
C VAL A 118 14.91 14.57 -36.02
N VAL A 119 15.58 13.94 -35.05
CA VAL A 119 16.55 12.88 -35.32
C VAL A 119 16.04 11.54 -34.82
N LEU A 120 15.96 10.57 -35.73
CA LEU A 120 15.65 9.17 -35.41
C LEU A 120 16.96 8.41 -35.16
N THR A 121 17.14 7.91 -33.93
CA THR A 121 18.41 7.30 -33.49
C THR A 121 18.43 5.77 -33.55
N ALA A 122 17.31 5.13 -33.88
CA ALA A 122 17.25 3.68 -34.06
C ALA A 122 17.55 3.30 -35.52
N ASP A 123 18.46 2.34 -35.72
CA ASP A 123 18.95 1.94 -37.07
C ASP A 123 17.85 1.38 -37.99
N ASN A 124 16.77 0.87 -37.42
CA ASN A 124 15.62 0.33 -38.15
C ASN A 124 14.44 1.32 -38.25
N ALA A 125 14.63 2.58 -37.86
CA ALA A 125 13.59 3.59 -37.91
C ALA A 125 13.31 4.00 -39.36
N LYS A 126 12.03 4.02 -39.74
CA LYS A 126 11.61 4.47 -41.07
C LYS A 126 10.36 5.34 -40.99
N LEU A 127 10.53 6.63 -41.22
CA LEU A 127 9.40 7.57 -41.35
C LEU A 127 8.72 7.38 -42.72
N ILE A 128 7.39 7.30 -42.70
CA ILE A 128 6.53 7.21 -43.89
C ILE A 128 5.51 8.33 -43.80
N ASP A 129 5.79 9.41 -44.52
CA ASP A 129 4.93 10.57 -44.61
C ASP A 129 4.52 10.77 -46.07
N GLN A 130 3.27 10.39 -46.38
CA GLN A 130 2.75 10.43 -47.75
C GLN A 130 2.44 11.85 -48.23
N VAL A 131 2.27 12.79 -47.30
CA VAL A 131 1.88 14.18 -47.57
C VAL A 131 3.11 15.10 -47.56
N GLY A 132 4.18 14.72 -46.85
CA GLY A 132 5.43 15.44 -46.78
C GLY A 132 5.43 16.59 -45.77
N ASN A 133 4.62 16.50 -44.71
CA ASN A 133 4.51 17.53 -43.69
C ASN A 133 5.72 17.57 -42.74
N ASP A 134 6.34 16.42 -42.47
CA ASP A 134 7.41 16.24 -41.49
C ASP A 134 8.64 15.53 -42.06
N ALA A 135 8.53 14.94 -43.26
CA ALA A 135 9.63 14.24 -43.93
C ALA A 135 10.87 15.12 -44.16
N GLU A 136 10.69 16.39 -44.53
CA GLU A 136 11.82 17.30 -44.77
C GLU A 136 12.55 17.69 -43.49
N ASP A 137 11.84 17.72 -42.36
CA ASP A 137 12.34 18.12 -41.04
C ASP A 137 12.74 16.91 -40.16
N THR A 138 12.80 15.69 -40.72
CA THR A 138 13.16 14.46 -40.00
C THR A 138 14.32 13.74 -40.69
N VAL A 139 15.35 13.42 -39.93
CA VAL A 139 16.56 12.75 -40.44
C VAL A 139 16.93 11.55 -39.58
N THR A 140 17.71 10.63 -40.16
CA THR A 140 18.31 9.53 -39.39
C THR A 140 19.62 9.99 -38.76
N LEU A 141 20.11 9.26 -37.75
CA LEU A 141 21.37 9.58 -37.09
C LEU A 141 22.56 9.68 -38.06
N PRO A 142 22.79 8.75 -39.03
CA PRO A 142 23.86 8.88 -40.02
C PRO A 142 23.77 10.15 -40.90
N ASP A 143 22.56 10.58 -41.25
CA ASP A 143 22.34 11.69 -42.18
C ASP A 143 22.36 13.07 -41.47
N LEU A 144 22.48 13.10 -40.14
CA LEU A 144 22.33 14.30 -39.34
C LEU A 144 23.36 15.39 -39.69
N VAL A 145 24.64 15.02 -39.78
CA VAL A 145 25.72 15.99 -40.03
C VAL A 145 25.58 16.60 -41.43
N ASP A 146 25.27 15.79 -42.44
CA ASP A 146 25.05 16.26 -43.80
C ASP A 146 23.83 17.18 -43.89
N ALA A 147 22.74 16.84 -43.21
CA ALA A 147 21.52 17.65 -43.17
C ALA A 147 21.73 19.00 -42.46
N LEU A 148 22.44 19.02 -41.33
CA LEU A 148 22.79 20.26 -40.63
C LEU A 148 23.80 21.11 -41.44
N GLY A 149 24.59 20.48 -42.31
CA GLY A 149 25.59 21.13 -43.16
C GLY A 149 25.05 21.72 -44.45
N ASP A 150 23.84 21.33 -44.89
CA ASP A 150 23.28 21.67 -46.19
C ASP A 150 22.72 23.11 -46.24
N PRO A 151 23.38 24.05 -46.96
CA PRO A 151 22.93 25.44 -47.04
C PRO A 151 21.63 25.62 -47.86
N THR A 152 21.18 24.59 -48.59
CA THR A 152 19.93 24.65 -49.36
C THR A 152 18.69 24.56 -48.47
N ARG A 153 18.83 24.01 -47.25
CA ARG A 153 17.78 23.93 -46.22
C ARG A 153 17.50 25.27 -45.53
N VAL A 154 18.31 26.30 -45.77
CA VAL A 154 18.03 27.67 -45.34
C VAL A 154 16.98 28.31 -46.25
N ARG A 155 15.88 28.77 -45.64
CA ARG A 155 14.76 29.36 -46.37
C ARG A 155 15.19 30.56 -47.22
N THR A 156 14.61 30.67 -48.42
CA THR A 156 14.82 31.80 -49.33
C THR A 156 14.54 33.15 -48.65
N GLY A 157 15.50 34.07 -48.73
CA GLY A 157 15.44 35.40 -48.09
C GLY A 157 16.37 35.59 -46.88
N PHE A 158 16.93 34.50 -46.34
CA PHE A 158 17.95 34.55 -45.27
C PHE A 158 19.38 34.44 -45.85
N PRO A 159 20.38 35.14 -45.26
CA PRO A 159 21.78 34.94 -45.58
C PRO A 159 22.20 33.50 -45.29
N ARG A 160 22.93 32.88 -46.24
CA ARG A 160 23.48 31.52 -46.11
C ARG A 160 24.87 31.48 -45.49
N ASP A 161 25.36 32.63 -45.02
CA ASP A 161 26.58 32.76 -44.24
C ASP A 161 26.29 33.68 -43.06
N VAL A 162 26.33 33.11 -41.86
CA VAL A 162 26.13 33.79 -40.58
C VAL A 162 27.37 33.72 -39.69
N ARG A 163 28.53 33.29 -40.22
CA ARG A 163 29.78 33.19 -39.43
C ARG A 163 30.16 34.50 -38.75
N GLY A 164 29.94 35.64 -39.41
CA GLY A 164 30.15 36.97 -38.83
C GLY A 164 29.24 37.31 -37.64
N HIS A 165 28.16 36.55 -37.42
CA HIS A 165 27.23 36.72 -36.30
C HIS A 165 27.41 35.65 -35.21
N HIS A 166 28.33 34.69 -35.38
CA HIS A 166 28.46 33.51 -34.52
C HIS A 166 28.64 33.87 -33.03
N ALA A 167 29.53 34.81 -32.71
CA ALA A 167 29.73 35.28 -31.33
C ALA A 167 28.49 35.98 -30.73
N ALA A 168 27.77 36.75 -31.55
CA ALA A 168 26.55 37.43 -31.13
C ALA A 168 25.39 36.43 -30.92
N ILE A 169 25.32 35.36 -31.72
CA ILE A 169 24.35 34.26 -31.55
C ILE A 169 24.59 33.55 -30.23
N ILE A 170 25.83 33.14 -29.94
CA ILE A 170 26.18 32.47 -28.67
C ILE A 170 25.85 33.37 -27.47
N SER A 171 26.24 34.65 -27.53
CA SER A 171 25.96 35.60 -26.46
C SER A 171 24.45 35.81 -26.24
N ALA A 172 23.65 35.87 -27.30
CA ALA A 172 22.21 36.02 -27.20
C ALA A 172 21.55 34.74 -26.67
N LEU A 173 22.00 33.56 -27.09
CA LEU A 173 21.52 32.28 -26.56
C LEU A 173 21.81 32.16 -25.06
N HIS A 174 23.01 32.50 -24.59
CA HIS A 174 23.32 32.53 -23.15
C HIS A 174 22.47 33.51 -22.34
N GLY A 175 21.94 34.56 -22.96
CA GLY A 175 21.02 35.50 -22.32
C GLY A 175 19.55 35.03 -22.30
N ILE A 176 19.20 34.00 -23.08
CA ILE A 176 17.83 33.47 -23.25
C ILE A 176 17.67 32.09 -22.59
N VAL A 177 18.77 31.35 -22.46
CA VAL A 177 18.84 30.01 -21.88
C VAL A 177 19.14 30.12 -20.38
N ASP A 178 18.27 29.54 -19.55
CA ASP A 178 18.56 29.31 -18.15
C ASP A 178 19.22 27.91 -18.02
N LEU A 179 20.42 27.82 -17.43
CA LEU A 179 20.94 26.52 -16.97
C LEU A 179 20.04 26.00 -15.84
N PRO A 180 19.83 24.69 -15.67
CA PRO A 180 18.90 24.15 -14.68
C PRO A 180 19.27 24.60 -13.26
N THR A 181 18.71 25.72 -12.79
CA THR A 181 18.83 26.20 -11.41
C THR A 181 17.78 25.54 -10.51
N GLY A 182 17.62 24.23 -10.68
CA GLY A 182 16.95 23.39 -9.70
C GLY A 182 18.00 22.87 -8.71
N PRO A 183 17.68 22.74 -7.41
CA PRO A 183 18.54 21.99 -6.50
C PRO A 183 18.74 20.57 -7.08
N GLN A 184 19.99 20.11 -7.18
CA GLN A 184 20.33 18.79 -7.74
C GLN A 184 19.46 17.72 -7.09
N ARG A 185 18.83 16.83 -7.88
CA ARG A 185 17.92 15.80 -7.35
C ARG A 185 18.35 14.39 -7.75
N PHE A 186 18.13 13.45 -6.85
CA PHE A 186 18.32 12.03 -7.06
C PHE A 186 17.01 11.31 -6.67
N GLY A 187 16.22 10.94 -7.68
CA GLY A 187 14.84 10.48 -7.43
C GLY A 187 14.03 11.54 -6.68
N ASN A 188 13.44 11.17 -5.54
CA ASN A 188 12.70 12.11 -4.69
C ASN A 188 13.60 12.95 -3.76
N TRP A 189 14.92 12.75 -3.75
CA TRP A 189 15.84 13.43 -2.84
C TRP A 189 16.40 14.69 -3.47
N GLU A 190 16.18 15.83 -2.81
CA GLU A 190 16.70 17.13 -3.21
C GLU A 190 17.97 17.45 -2.42
N VAL A 191 19.11 17.60 -3.11
CA VAL A 191 20.41 17.92 -2.52
C VAL A 191 20.37 19.30 -1.89
N ARG A 192 20.83 19.36 -0.64
CA ARG A 192 21.04 20.60 0.13
C ARG A 192 22.49 21.00 0.15
N GLU A 193 23.39 20.04 0.31
CA GLU A 193 24.82 20.28 0.50
C GLU A 193 25.62 19.10 -0.07
N ARG A 194 26.77 19.39 -0.69
CA ARG A 194 27.75 18.38 -1.06
C ARG A 194 28.77 18.27 0.07
N LEU A 195 28.92 17.08 0.65
CA LEU A 195 29.75 16.85 1.83
C LEU A 195 31.19 16.45 1.46
N GLY A 196 31.38 15.80 0.30
CA GLY A 196 32.69 15.33 -0.15
C GLY A 196 32.57 14.27 -1.23
N GLY A 197 33.69 13.62 -1.57
CA GLY A 197 33.73 12.53 -2.53
C GLY A 197 35.00 12.49 -3.36
N ASP A 198 35.21 11.37 -4.03
CA ASP A 198 36.25 11.14 -5.03
C ASP A 198 35.64 10.92 -6.43
N ASP A 199 36.43 10.41 -7.36
CA ASP A 199 35.98 10.14 -8.73
C ASP A 199 35.00 8.96 -8.86
N ILE A 200 34.86 8.15 -7.80
CA ILE A 200 34.05 6.92 -7.75
C ILE A 200 32.76 7.16 -6.97
N VAL A 201 32.83 7.80 -5.78
CA VAL A 201 31.68 8.05 -4.91
C VAL A 201 31.63 9.51 -4.49
N THR A 202 30.45 10.13 -4.57
CA THR A 202 30.20 11.48 -4.07
C THR A 202 29.12 11.47 -3.00
N GLU A 203 29.36 12.20 -1.91
CA GLU A 203 28.46 12.29 -0.75
C GLU A 203 27.70 13.61 -0.73
N TYR A 204 26.40 13.53 -0.52
CA TYR A 204 25.51 14.67 -0.43
C TYR A 204 24.61 14.54 0.79
N ARG A 205 24.29 15.68 1.40
CA ARG A 205 23.14 15.80 2.29
C ARG A 205 21.94 16.22 1.44
N ALA A 206 20.85 15.49 1.55
CA ALA A 206 19.62 15.74 0.80
C ALA A 206 18.39 15.67 1.70
N VAL A 207 17.26 16.19 1.22
CA VAL A 207 15.96 16.07 1.89
C VAL A 207 14.94 15.49 0.93
N ASN A 208 13.99 14.72 1.44
CA ASN A 208 12.96 14.14 0.61
C ASN A 208 11.96 15.22 0.16
N SER A 209 11.83 15.41 -1.15
CA SER A 209 10.96 16.42 -1.75
C SER A 209 9.46 16.10 -1.64
N ALA A 210 9.10 14.83 -1.42
CA ALA A 210 7.72 14.37 -1.24
C ALA A 210 7.19 14.63 0.19
N THR A 211 8.07 14.57 1.20
CA THR A 211 7.76 14.86 2.60
C THR A 211 8.32 16.23 2.96
N ARG A 212 7.57 17.33 2.74
CA ARG A 212 8.01 18.73 3.00
C ARG A 212 8.25 19.09 4.50
N HIS A 213 8.69 18.16 5.33
CA HIS A 213 9.10 18.43 6.71
C HIS A 213 10.60 18.74 6.75
N SER A 214 10.97 19.85 7.40
CA SER A 214 12.34 20.38 7.46
C SER A 214 13.33 19.56 8.30
N GLY A 215 13.00 18.32 8.67
CA GLY A 215 13.79 17.46 9.55
C GLY A 215 14.11 16.07 9.01
N ASP A 216 13.72 15.75 7.77
CA ASP A 216 13.94 14.44 7.15
C ASP A 216 15.13 14.49 6.16
N SER A 217 16.30 14.84 6.67
CA SER A 217 17.54 14.80 5.89
C SER A 217 18.10 13.38 5.83
N ALA A 218 18.75 13.07 4.71
CA ALA A 218 19.42 11.81 4.45
C ALA A 218 20.81 12.06 3.85
N LEU A 219 21.72 11.14 4.14
CA LEU A 219 23.04 11.10 3.53
C LEU A 219 22.94 10.26 2.25
N LEU A 220 23.13 10.89 1.10
CA LEU A 220 23.22 10.22 -0.20
C LEU A 220 24.67 9.91 -0.52
N ARG A 221 24.96 8.66 -0.82
CA ARG A 221 26.22 8.24 -1.45
C ARG A 221 25.92 7.85 -2.88
N VAL A 222 26.46 8.62 -3.82
CA VAL A 222 26.24 8.48 -5.25
C VAL A 222 27.47 7.87 -5.88
N TYR A 223 27.38 6.60 -6.24
CA TYR A 223 28.46 5.83 -6.86
C TYR A 223 28.34 5.94 -8.36
N ARG A 224 29.39 6.38 -9.03
CA ARG A 224 29.45 6.36 -10.50
C ARG A 224 29.52 4.91 -10.98
N ALA A 225 28.78 4.64 -12.03
CA ALA A 225 28.81 3.39 -12.77
C ALA A 225 29.03 3.71 -14.25
N ASP A 226 29.67 2.82 -14.98
CA ASP A 226 29.80 2.96 -16.42
C ASP A 226 28.60 2.27 -17.11
N PRO A 227 27.64 3.04 -17.64
CA PRO A 227 26.44 2.47 -18.24
C PRO A 227 26.73 1.73 -19.56
N PHE A 228 27.94 1.87 -20.13
CA PHE A 228 28.35 1.28 -21.40
C PHE A 228 29.04 -0.08 -21.26
N LEU A 229 29.23 -0.56 -20.03
CA LEU A 229 29.79 -1.89 -19.80
C LEU A 229 28.87 -2.99 -20.38
N PRO A 230 29.46 -4.10 -20.88
CA PRO A 230 28.72 -5.31 -21.22
C PRO A 230 27.78 -5.74 -20.09
N GLU A 231 26.63 -6.34 -20.42
CA GLU A 231 25.58 -6.70 -19.45
C GLU A 231 26.10 -7.46 -18.22
N GLU A 232 27.03 -8.40 -18.41
CA GLU A 232 27.62 -9.16 -17.30
C GLU A 232 28.54 -8.31 -16.42
N GLU A 233 29.30 -7.39 -17.01
CA GLU A 233 30.20 -6.47 -16.32
C GLU A 233 29.41 -5.39 -15.59
N ARG A 234 28.33 -4.86 -16.19
CA ARG A 234 27.42 -3.92 -15.54
C ARG A 234 26.73 -4.53 -14.33
N ARG A 235 26.28 -5.80 -14.43
CA ARG A 235 25.75 -6.54 -13.28
C ARG A 235 26.82 -6.84 -12.23
N ALA A 236 28.09 -6.97 -12.62
CA ALA A 236 29.17 -7.13 -11.66
C ALA A 236 29.44 -5.81 -10.92
N GLU A 237 29.46 -4.69 -11.62
CA GLU A 237 29.60 -3.33 -11.09
C GLU A 237 28.43 -2.96 -10.17
N GLU A 238 27.19 -3.22 -10.58
CA GLU A 238 25.98 -3.04 -9.75
C GLU A 238 26.06 -3.86 -8.47
N ARG A 239 26.41 -5.16 -8.56
CA ARG A 239 26.59 -6.02 -7.37
C ARG A 239 27.70 -5.51 -6.46
N GLN A 240 28.72 -4.87 -7.01
CA GLN A 240 29.80 -4.28 -6.24
C GLN A 240 29.34 -3.04 -5.49
N ILE A 241 28.58 -2.17 -6.15
CA ILE A 241 28.05 -0.93 -5.55
C ILE A 241 26.95 -1.25 -4.52
N ALA A 242 26.12 -2.24 -4.79
CA ALA A 242 25.09 -2.73 -3.87
C ALA A 242 25.68 -3.42 -2.63
N ASN A 243 26.99 -3.67 -2.54
CA ASN A 243 27.61 -4.38 -1.39
C ASN A 243 27.29 -3.71 -0.04
N ALA A 244 27.42 -2.38 0.05
CA ALA A 244 27.09 -1.64 1.28
C ALA A 244 25.61 -1.79 1.64
N TYR A 245 24.74 -1.67 0.64
CA TYR A 245 23.30 -1.84 0.82
C TYR A 245 22.94 -3.25 1.27
N ASP A 246 23.51 -4.27 0.62
CA ASP A 246 23.31 -5.69 0.95
C ASP A 246 23.79 -6.01 2.37
N ALA A 247 24.96 -5.48 2.76
CA ALA A 247 25.52 -5.68 4.09
C ALA A 247 24.60 -5.08 5.17
N LEU A 248 24.19 -3.81 5.01
CA LEU A 248 23.27 -3.14 5.92
C LEU A 248 21.87 -3.79 5.91
N THR A 249 21.43 -4.33 4.77
CA THR A 249 20.17 -5.06 4.65
C THR A 249 20.18 -6.36 5.43
N ARG A 250 21.27 -7.12 5.38
CA ARG A 250 21.40 -8.38 6.10
C ARG A 250 21.51 -8.21 7.61
N MET A 251 22.14 -7.14 8.08
CA MET A 251 22.32 -6.89 9.52
C MET A 251 21.02 -6.45 10.22
N GLY A 252 20.16 -5.72 9.49
CA GLY A 252 19.03 -5.01 10.11
C GLY A 252 19.50 -3.73 10.81
N GLY A 253 18.56 -3.03 11.47
CA GLY A 253 18.88 -1.80 12.20
C GLY A 253 19.58 -2.07 13.53
N HIS A 254 20.59 -1.27 13.87
CA HIS A 254 21.28 -1.38 15.16
C HIS A 254 21.75 0.00 15.66
N PRO A 255 21.65 0.32 16.96
CA PRO A 255 21.99 1.65 17.49
C PRO A 255 23.44 2.12 17.27
N CYS A 256 24.37 1.18 17.05
CA CYS A 256 25.79 1.44 16.80
C CYS A 256 26.19 1.22 15.33
N VAL A 257 25.23 1.16 14.39
CA VAL A 257 25.47 1.02 12.95
C VAL A 257 24.60 2.03 12.22
N VAL A 258 25.13 2.71 11.21
CA VAL A 258 24.34 3.67 10.42
C VAL A 258 23.14 2.99 9.76
N GLY A 259 21.97 3.60 9.83
CA GLY A 259 20.77 3.06 9.20
C GLY A 259 20.75 3.30 7.69
N ARG A 260 20.17 2.34 6.97
CA ARG A 260 19.90 2.45 5.53
C ARG A 260 18.44 2.83 5.31
N ARG A 261 18.18 3.58 4.24
CA ARG A 261 16.83 3.99 3.83
C ARG A 261 16.44 3.41 2.48
N ASP A 262 17.28 3.58 1.46
CA ASP A 262 16.95 3.22 0.09
C ASP A 262 18.22 2.97 -0.75
N PHE A 263 18.06 2.29 -1.89
CA PHE A 263 19.11 2.12 -2.90
C PHE A 263 18.49 2.00 -4.28
N PHE A 264 18.87 2.88 -5.21
CA PHE A 264 18.30 2.90 -6.56
C PHE A 264 19.30 3.41 -7.61
N PRO A 265 19.21 2.92 -8.86
CA PRO A 265 19.94 3.51 -9.98
C PRO A 265 19.32 4.86 -10.37
N ILE A 266 20.14 5.79 -10.86
CA ILE A 266 19.60 6.97 -11.55
C ILE A 266 19.10 6.61 -12.95
N GLU A 267 18.21 7.42 -13.51
CA GLU A 267 17.46 7.09 -14.74
C GLU A 267 18.34 6.76 -15.95
N ASP A 268 19.52 7.37 -16.06
CA ASP A 268 20.46 7.12 -17.17
C ASP A 268 21.44 5.97 -16.91
N GLY A 269 21.31 5.28 -15.77
CA GLY A 269 22.15 4.16 -15.36
C GLY A 269 23.61 4.51 -15.08
N SER A 270 23.99 5.79 -15.09
CA SER A 270 25.39 6.23 -14.90
C SER A 270 25.81 6.33 -13.43
N ALA A 271 24.89 6.10 -12.51
CA ALA A 271 25.18 6.05 -11.09
C ALA A 271 24.14 5.22 -10.33
N PHE A 272 24.53 4.80 -9.13
CA PHE A 272 23.63 4.26 -8.12
C PHE A 272 23.68 5.12 -6.86
N VAL A 273 22.53 5.29 -6.23
CA VAL A 273 22.36 6.14 -5.06
C VAL A 273 22.02 5.25 -3.87
N LEU A 274 22.89 5.25 -2.87
CA LEU A 274 22.63 4.69 -1.54
C LEU A 274 22.17 5.80 -0.60
N VAL A 275 21.00 5.62 0.00
CA VAL A 275 20.42 6.55 0.95
C VAL A 275 20.60 6.01 2.36
N LEU A 276 21.34 6.75 3.19
CA LEU A 276 21.59 6.45 4.60
C LEU A 276 20.93 7.50 5.50
N ASP A 277 20.77 7.17 6.78
CA ASP A 277 20.40 8.17 7.78
C ASP A 277 21.42 9.30 7.85
N ASP A 278 20.95 10.56 7.79
CA ASP A 278 21.80 11.71 8.07
C ASP A 278 21.96 11.87 9.59
N VAL A 279 23.04 11.28 10.10
CA VAL A 279 23.34 11.29 11.52
C VAL A 279 24.15 12.55 11.87
N ALA A 280 23.61 13.40 12.74
CA ALA A 280 24.33 14.54 13.30
C ALA A 280 25.50 14.06 14.19
N GLY A 281 26.72 14.08 13.63
CA GLY A 281 27.93 13.63 14.30
C GLY A 281 29.19 13.93 13.49
N GLN A 282 30.36 13.74 14.11
CA GLN A 282 31.67 13.92 13.47
C GLN A 282 32.47 12.61 13.48
N PRO A 283 33.30 12.32 12.47
CA PRO A 283 34.18 11.16 12.48
C PRO A 283 35.13 11.19 13.68
N LEU A 284 35.35 10.02 14.31
CA LEU A 284 36.22 9.83 15.47
C LEU A 284 37.63 10.36 15.21
N ARG A 285 38.14 10.26 13.98
CA ARG A 285 39.40 10.84 13.55
C ARG A 285 39.55 12.33 13.94
N THR A 286 38.50 13.11 13.80
CA THR A 286 38.48 14.54 14.13
C THR A 286 38.81 14.80 15.60
N TYR A 287 38.33 13.93 16.49
CA TYR A 287 38.58 14.02 17.94
C TYR A 287 39.98 13.54 18.32
N LEU A 288 40.54 12.59 17.57
CA LEU A 288 41.89 12.06 17.79
C LEU A 288 42.97 13.01 17.28
N ASP A 289 42.72 13.71 16.17
CA ASP A 289 43.69 14.61 15.53
C ASP A 289 43.65 16.02 16.15
N ASN A 290 42.61 16.37 16.92
CA ASN A 290 42.45 17.69 17.55
C ASN A 290 42.48 17.62 19.09
N PRO A 291 43.59 18.01 19.74
CA PRO A 291 43.71 18.02 21.20
C PRO A 291 42.67 18.88 21.94
N ARG A 292 42.11 19.91 21.28
CA ARG A 292 41.07 20.77 21.86
C ARG A 292 39.69 20.12 21.87
N ALA A 293 39.51 19.06 21.09
CA ALA A 293 38.27 18.27 21.03
C ALA A 293 38.44 16.92 21.74
N ALA A 294 39.45 16.75 22.61
CA ALA A 294 39.72 15.48 23.25
C ALA A 294 38.52 14.96 24.07
N LEU A 295 38.18 13.68 23.87
CA LEU A 295 37.10 13.01 24.58
C LEU A 295 37.47 12.81 26.07
N ALA A 296 36.50 13.03 26.96
CA ALA A 296 36.63 12.68 28.37
C ALA A 296 36.84 11.16 28.58
N ALA A 297 37.46 10.76 29.69
CA ALA A 297 37.84 9.36 29.94
C ALA A 297 36.65 8.38 29.87
N ASP A 298 35.50 8.77 30.39
CA ASP A 298 34.23 8.02 30.32
C ASP A 298 33.65 7.98 28.90
N ALA A 299 33.80 9.04 28.11
CA ALA A 299 33.42 9.07 26.70
C ALA A 299 34.31 8.15 25.85
N LYS A 300 35.62 8.16 26.07
CA LYS A 300 36.58 7.25 25.40
C LYS A 300 36.17 5.78 25.55
N LEU A 301 35.85 5.38 26.77
CA LEU A 301 35.43 4.00 27.06
C LEU A 301 34.08 3.65 26.42
N ARG A 302 33.12 4.58 26.42
CA ARG A 302 31.84 4.40 25.70
C ARG A 302 32.05 4.18 24.20
N VAL A 303 32.90 4.97 23.56
CA VAL A 303 33.21 4.84 22.14
C VAL A 303 33.74 3.44 21.83
N VAL A 304 34.71 2.94 22.60
CA VAL A 304 35.26 1.59 22.41
C VAL A 304 34.18 0.52 22.57
N VAL A 305 33.32 0.64 23.59
CA VAL A 305 32.21 -0.28 23.82
C VAL A 305 31.20 -0.26 22.67
N ASP A 306 30.84 0.92 22.17
CA ASP A 306 29.89 1.09 21.07
C ASP A 306 30.44 0.56 19.73
N VAL A 307 31.74 0.76 19.45
CA VAL A 307 32.43 0.16 18.30
C VAL A 307 32.37 -1.37 18.39
N LEU A 308 32.68 -1.95 19.54
CA LEU A 308 32.60 -3.40 19.75
C LEU A 308 31.17 -3.93 19.64
N ARG A 309 30.16 -3.20 20.12
CA ARG A 309 28.74 -3.55 19.94
C ARG A 309 28.34 -3.57 18.48
N GLY A 310 28.67 -2.52 17.73
CA GLY A 310 28.40 -2.45 16.30
C GLY A 310 29.08 -3.60 15.55
N LEU A 311 30.32 -3.90 15.91
CA LEU A 311 31.09 -4.95 15.26
C LEU A 311 30.58 -6.36 15.59
N ALA A 312 30.25 -6.63 16.85
CA ALA A 312 29.61 -7.88 17.27
C ALA A 312 28.28 -8.11 16.54
N HIS A 313 27.47 -7.05 16.40
CA HIS A 313 26.25 -7.12 15.61
C HIS A 313 26.51 -7.47 14.13
N ALA A 314 27.51 -6.85 13.51
CA ALA A 314 27.90 -7.17 12.13
C ALA A 314 28.37 -8.63 11.99
N HIS A 315 29.23 -9.10 12.90
CA HIS A 315 29.80 -10.44 12.87
C HIS A 315 28.74 -11.53 13.12
N ARG A 316 27.77 -11.31 14.02
CA ARG A 316 26.64 -12.22 14.24
C ARG A 316 25.78 -12.39 12.99
N ASN A 317 25.63 -11.32 12.21
CA ASN A 317 24.96 -11.33 10.91
C ASN A 317 25.87 -11.75 9.75
N ARG A 318 27.05 -12.30 10.06
CA ARG A 318 28.04 -12.81 9.10
C ARG A 318 28.50 -11.75 8.09
N VAL A 319 28.66 -10.51 8.54
CA VAL A 319 29.22 -9.40 7.78
C VAL A 319 30.59 -9.05 8.35
N VAL A 320 31.62 -9.03 7.50
CA VAL A 320 32.97 -8.55 7.83
C VAL A 320 33.10 -7.11 7.33
N HIS A 321 33.54 -6.17 8.17
CA HIS A 321 33.61 -4.74 7.83
C HIS A 321 34.75 -4.43 6.85
N ARG A 322 35.93 -5.04 7.04
CA ARG A 322 37.16 -4.94 6.22
C ARG A 322 37.85 -3.57 6.16
N ALA A 323 37.13 -2.46 6.30
CA ALA A 323 37.71 -1.11 6.26
C ALA A 323 37.51 -0.31 7.56
N LEU A 324 37.59 -0.96 8.73
CA LEU A 324 37.33 -0.30 10.02
C LEU A 324 38.50 0.63 10.41
N SER A 325 38.22 1.91 10.59
CA SER A 325 39.20 2.93 11.01
C SER A 325 38.49 4.09 11.75
N PRO A 326 39.21 5.07 12.32
CA PRO A 326 38.57 6.23 12.95
C PRO A 326 37.75 7.11 11.99
N THR A 327 37.90 6.99 10.67
CA THR A 327 37.04 7.71 9.71
C THR A 327 35.68 7.03 9.52
N THR A 328 35.62 5.72 9.74
CA THR A 328 34.40 4.91 9.62
C THR A 328 33.65 4.75 10.95
N VAL A 329 34.01 5.53 11.96
CA VAL A 329 33.32 5.61 13.26
C VAL A 329 32.82 7.04 13.45
N LEU A 330 31.50 7.24 13.49
CA LEU A 330 30.87 8.54 13.72
C LEU A 330 30.52 8.71 15.19
N ILE A 331 30.92 9.84 15.78
CA ILE A 331 30.52 10.23 17.13
C ILE A 331 29.36 11.22 17.03
N THR A 332 28.19 10.79 17.48
CA THR A 332 26.98 11.62 17.52
C THR A 332 27.07 12.73 18.56
N GLU A 333 26.21 13.73 18.43
CA GLU A 333 25.99 14.73 19.50
C GLU A 333 25.59 14.09 20.84
N SER A 334 24.93 12.93 20.81
CA SER A 334 24.60 12.15 22.02
C SER A 334 25.80 11.46 22.68
N GLY A 335 26.99 11.54 22.07
CA GLY A 335 28.21 10.89 22.54
C GLY A 335 28.28 9.38 22.25
N ARG A 336 27.36 8.84 21.44
CA ARG A 336 27.39 7.44 20.96
C ARG A 336 28.23 7.30 19.70
N ALA A 337 28.93 6.18 19.59
CA ALA A 337 29.67 5.82 18.38
C ALA A 337 28.83 4.93 17.44
N LEU A 338 28.85 5.24 16.14
CA LEU A 338 28.19 4.45 15.10
C LEU A 338 29.21 4.04 14.03
N LEU A 339 29.11 2.80 13.59
CA LEU A 339 29.87 2.28 12.45
C LEU A 339 29.21 2.72 11.13
N THR A 340 30.03 3.21 10.21
CA THR A 340 29.68 3.53 8.81
C THR A 340 30.74 2.97 7.87
N GLY A 341 30.70 3.23 6.56
CA GLY A 341 31.75 2.82 5.63
C GLY A 341 31.70 1.33 5.26
N PHE A 342 30.49 0.77 5.08
CA PHE A 342 30.26 -0.62 4.69
C PHE A 342 30.45 -0.87 3.18
N ASP A 343 30.99 0.08 2.42
CA ASP A 343 31.29 -0.04 0.97
C ASP A 343 32.10 -1.28 0.64
N TYR A 344 33.05 -1.58 1.51
CA TYR A 344 33.91 -2.73 1.41
C TYR A 344 33.49 -3.84 2.35
N ALA A 345 32.27 -3.85 2.89
CA ALA A 345 31.85 -4.96 3.73
C ALA A 345 31.69 -6.25 2.92
N ARG A 346 31.93 -7.40 3.55
CA ARG A 346 31.75 -8.71 2.93
C ARG A 346 30.70 -9.51 3.69
N PRO A 347 29.52 -9.73 3.09
CA PRO A 347 28.60 -10.75 3.57
C PRO A 347 29.18 -12.15 3.33
N ALA A 348 28.99 -13.10 4.25
CA ALA A 348 29.46 -14.47 4.07
C ALA A 348 28.86 -15.12 2.80
N GLY A 349 29.74 -15.64 1.93
CA GLY A 349 29.43 -16.19 0.61
C GLY A 349 30.71 -16.52 -0.20
N PRO A 350 30.60 -17.18 -1.36
CA PRO A 350 31.75 -17.57 -2.19
C PRO A 350 32.63 -16.35 -2.54
N PRO A 351 33.94 -16.56 -2.79
CA PRO A 351 34.86 -15.48 -3.14
C PRO A 351 34.32 -14.65 -4.32
N ARG A 352 34.26 -13.33 -4.13
CA ARG A 352 33.85 -12.34 -5.14
C ARG A 352 35.07 -11.79 -5.88
N ASP A 353 34.77 -11.12 -6.99
CA ASP A 353 35.64 -10.55 -8.02
C ASP A 353 36.93 -9.85 -7.50
N PRO A 354 38.13 -10.08 -8.11
CA PRO A 354 39.39 -9.39 -7.78
C PRO A 354 39.33 -7.85 -7.78
N THR A 355 38.39 -7.24 -8.52
CA THR A 355 38.28 -5.76 -8.65
C THR A 355 37.99 -5.05 -7.32
N VAL A 356 37.18 -5.65 -6.44
CA VAL A 356 36.86 -5.08 -5.11
C VAL A 356 38.09 -5.04 -4.19
N LEU A 357 38.99 -6.03 -4.31
CA LEU A 357 40.21 -6.11 -3.51
C LEU A 357 41.21 -5.01 -3.89
N ARG A 358 41.24 -4.59 -5.17
CA ARG A 358 42.10 -3.48 -5.64
C ARG A 358 41.64 -2.14 -5.06
N LEU A 359 40.35 -1.83 -5.13
CA LEU A 359 39.81 -0.59 -4.55
C LEU A 359 39.87 -0.56 -3.02
N LEU A 360 39.80 -1.73 -2.38
CA LEU A 360 40.00 -1.84 -0.93
C LEU A 360 41.41 -1.41 -0.54
N ALA A 361 42.45 -1.80 -1.30
CA ALA A 361 43.84 -1.45 -0.97
C ALA A 361 44.06 0.08 -0.90
N ASP A 362 43.43 0.85 -1.80
CA ASP A 362 43.53 2.31 -1.83
C ASP A 362 42.73 3.00 -0.70
N ALA A 363 41.72 2.32 -0.14
CA ALA A 363 40.84 2.85 0.89
C ALA A 363 41.23 2.47 2.33
N LEU A 364 42.19 1.55 2.49
CA LEU A 364 42.63 1.09 3.81
C LEU A 364 43.58 2.10 4.47
N ASP A 365 43.34 2.35 5.76
CA ASP A 365 44.29 3.05 6.60
C ASP A 365 45.30 2.03 7.15
N GLU A 366 46.51 2.02 6.59
CA GLU A 366 47.58 1.06 6.87
C GLU A 366 47.86 0.88 8.38
N GLN A 367 47.64 1.91 9.18
CA GLN A 367 47.88 1.90 10.63
C GLN A 367 46.90 0.98 11.39
N TYR A 368 45.75 0.65 10.79
CA TYR A 368 44.69 -0.16 11.39
C TYR A 368 44.57 -1.55 10.76
N VAL A 369 45.36 -1.84 9.72
CA VAL A 369 45.32 -3.12 9.00
C VAL A 369 46.02 -4.21 9.82
N ALA A 370 45.34 -5.36 9.96
CA ALA A 370 45.89 -6.53 10.62
C ALA A 370 47.13 -7.08 9.87
N PRO A 371 48.14 -7.62 10.57
CA PRO A 371 49.43 -7.98 9.97
C PRO A 371 49.31 -8.99 8.82
N GLU A 372 48.37 -9.94 8.92
CA GLU A 372 48.10 -10.94 7.88
C GLU A 372 47.44 -10.36 6.62
N CYS A 373 46.89 -9.14 6.71
CA CYS A 373 46.14 -8.48 5.64
C CYS A 373 46.93 -7.39 4.92
N GLN A 374 48.08 -6.94 5.45
CA GLN A 374 48.87 -5.83 4.86
C GLN A 374 49.31 -6.09 3.42
N ALA A 375 49.84 -7.29 3.15
CA ALA A 375 50.23 -7.71 1.79
C ALA A 375 49.14 -8.57 1.11
N HIS A 376 48.08 -8.92 1.85
CA HIS A 376 47.08 -9.90 1.45
C HIS A 376 45.66 -9.48 1.89
N PRO A 377 45.08 -8.41 1.31
CA PRO A 377 43.74 -7.93 1.68
C PRO A 377 42.63 -9.01 1.54
N GLU A 378 42.85 -10.04 0.73
CA GLU A 378 41.96 -11.18 0.57
C GLU A 378 41.81 -12.05 1.83
N LYS A 379 42.76 -11.97 2.77
CA LYS A 379 42.75 -12.71 4.04
C LYS A 379 41.94 -12.03 5.15
N MET A 380 41.31 -10.89 4.86
CA MET A 380 40.48 -10.19 5.84
C MET A 380 39.29 -11.03 6.30
N THR A 381 39.12 -11.12 7.62
CA THR A 381 38.11 -11.92 8.32
C THR A 381 37.54 -11.13 9.49
N THR A 382 36.57 -11.69 10.22
CA THR A 382 36.10 -11.09 11.48
C THR A 382 37.24 -10.80 12.46
N ALA A 383 38.28 -11.64 12.49
CA ALA A 383 39.45 -11.45 13.33
C ALA A 383 40.31 -10.24 12.92
N SER A 384 40.31 -9.84 11.64
CA SER A 384 41.00 -8.61 11.22
C SER A 384 40.22 -7.35 11.61
N ASP A 385 38.89 -7.40 11.64
CA ASP A 385 38.10 -6.27 12.16
C ASP A 385 38.31 -6.09 13.68
N VAL A 386 38.42 -7.20 14.43
CA VAL A 386 38.73 -7.15 15.88
C VAL A 386 40.11 -6.55 16.12
N TYR A 387 41.08 -6.84 15.26
CA TYR A 387 42.40 -6.20 15.30
C TYR A 387 42.28 -4.68 15.12
N ALA A 388 41.59 -4.24 14.07
CA ALA A 388 41.38 -2.82 13.80
C ALA A 388 40.66 -2.13 14.97
N ALA A 389 39.63 -2.75 15.54
CA ALA A 389 38.94 -2.27 16.74
C ALA A 389 39.87 -2.18 17.95
N GLY A 390 40.83 -3.10 18.10
CA GLY A 390 41.84 -3.08 19.15
C GLY A 390 42.83 -1.93 19.01
N VAL A 391 43.27 -1.62 17.78
CA VAL A 391 44.14 -0.48 17.49
C VAL A 391 43.39 0.84 17.71
N ILE A 392 42.11 0.92 17.29
CA ILE A 392 41.23 2.08 17.59
C ILE A 392 41.10 2.25 19.10
N ALA A 393 40.83 1.18 19.83
CA ALA A 393 40.67 1.22 21.29
C ALA A 393 41.96 1.67 21.98
N TYR A 394 43.12 1.14 21.58
CA TYR A 394 44.41 1.59 22.07
C TYR A 394 44.58 3.09 21.86
N ARG A 395 44.43 3.57 20.62
CA ARG A 395 44.62 5.00 20.28
C ARG A 395 43.65 5.93 21.00
N VAL A 396 42.38 5.54 21.14
CA VAL A 396 41.37 6.32 21.88
C VAL A 396 41.76 6.45 23.35
N LEU A 397 42.27 5.38 23.95
CA LEU A 397 42.58 5.33 25.38
C LEU A 397 43.92 5.98 25.73
N THR A 398 44.97 5.70 24.96
CA THR A 398 46.33 6.22 25.20
C THR A 398 46.56 7.58 24.54
N GLY A 399 45.83 7.91 23.48
CA GLY A 399 46.08 9.08 22.63
C GLY A 399 47.14 8.84 21.54
N GLU A 400 47.82 7.68 21.56
CA GLU A 400 48.93 7.37 20.67
C GLU A 400 48.63 6.12 19.83
N LEU A 401 49.26 6.03 18.65
CA LEU A 401 49.21 4.80 17.85
C LEU A 401 50.16 3.75 18.43
N PRO A 402 49.78 2.46 18.43
CA PRO A 402 50.65 1.41 18.95
C PRO A 402 51.87 1.14 18.06
N PHE A 403 51.74 1.41 16.76
CA PHE A 403 52.78 1.24 15.76
C PHE A 403 52.80 2.46 14.84
N THR A 404 54.00 2.92 14.46
CA THR A 404 54.16 4.10 13.60
C THR A 404 54.08 3.77 12.10
N SER A 405 54.35 2.51 11.74
CA SER A 405 54.31 2.02 10.36
C SER A 405 54.05 0.51 10.32
N SER A 406 53.71 0.00 9.14
CA SER A 406 53.60 -1.44 8.88
C SER A 406 54.90 -2.20 9.17
N THR A 407 56.06 -1.58 8.91
CA THR A 407 57.38 -2.11 9.25
C THR A 407 57.57 -2.22 10.76
N ASP A 408 57.23 -1.17 11.52
CA ASP A 408 57.32 -1.17 12.99
C ASP A 408 56.39 -2.23 13.61
N GLN A 409 55.18 -2.37 13.06
CA GLN A 409 54.24 -3.44 13.45
C GLN A 409 54.81 -4.84 13.22
N PHE A 410 55.50 -5.05 12.09
CA PHE A 410 56.14 -6.32 11.75
C PHE A 410 57.32 -6.62 12.68
N GLU A 411 58.23 -5.66 12.87
CA GLU A 411 59.42 -5.79 13.72
C GLU A 411 59.07 -6.09 15.18
N ARG A 412 57.98 -5.49 15.69
CA ARG A 412 57.47 -5.72 17.05
C ARG A 412 56.54 -6.91 17.17
N GLY A 413 56.29 -7.65 16.08
CA GLY A 413 55.38 -8.80 16.09
C GLY A 413 53.95 -8.44 16.53
N SER A 414 53.48 -7.23 16.22
CA SER A 414 52.18 -6.70 16.66
C SER A 414 51.96 -6.67 18.18
N VAL A 415 53.03 -6.62 18.98
CA VAL A 415 52.92 -6.51 20.45
C VAL A 415 52.69 -5.04 20.86
N LEU A 416 51.60 -4.78 21.59
CA LEU A 416 51.27 -3.44 22.07
C LEU A 416 52.25 -2.93 23.15
N PRO A 417 52.72 -1.67 23.09
CA PRO A 417 53.61 -1.08 24.10
C PRO A 417 52.93 -0.92 25.47
N ASP A 418 53.60 -1.40 26.53
CA ASP A 418 53.08 -1.35 27.91
C ASP A 418 53.13 0.05 28.55
N ALA A 419 54.15 0.85 28.24
CA ALA A 419 54.36 2.16 28.87
C ALA A 419 53.17 3.12 28.63
N PRO A 420 52.67 3.35 27.40
CA PRO A 420 51.53 4.24 27.18
C PRO A 420 50.23 3.74 27.82
N MET A 421 50.04 2.41 27.94
CA MET A 421 48.87 1.85 28.62
C MET A 421 48.93 2.05 30.14
N ALA A 422 50.12 1.94 30.73
CA ALA A 422 50.35 2.21 32.14
C ALA A 422 50.19 3.71 32.45
N GLU A 423 50.73 4.59 31.58
CA GLU A 423 50.61 6.05 31.69
C GLU A 423 49.15 6.51 31.56
N ALA A 424 48.36 5.88 30.69
CA ALA A 424 46.93 6.11 30.56
C ALA A 424 46.09 5.52 31.72
N GLY A 425 46.71 4.82 32.68
CA GLY A 425 46.05 4.26 33.86
C GLY A 425 45.15 3.06 33.55
N LEU A 426 45.42 2.30 32.49
CA LEU A 426 44.61 1.14 32.12
C LEU A 426 44.81 -0.02 33.11
N SER A 427 43.70 -0.70 33.46
CA SER A 427 43.76 -1.87 34.33
C SER A 427 44.48 -3.04 33.64
N ALA A 428 45.07 -3.94 34.42
CA ALA A 428 45.76 -5.12 33.88
C ALA A 428 44.85 -5.98 32.98
N GLY A 429 43.56 -6.07 33.31
CA GLY A 429 42.56 -6.78 32.50
C GLY A 429 42.31 -6.11 31.15
N LEU A 430 42.19 -4.78 31.12
CA LEU A 430 41.98 -4.03 29.88
C LEU A 430 43.22 -4.06 28.98
N SER A 431 44.42 -3.89 29.55
CA SER A 431 45.68 -4.02 28.80
C SER A 431 45.85 -5.43 28.22
N ALA A 432 45.48 -6.48 28.96
CA ALA A 432 45.52 -7.85 28.46
C ALA A 432 44.52 -8.10 27.31
N LEU A 433 43.32 -7.54 27.39
CA LEU A 433 42.32 -7.61 26.32
C LEU A 433 42.83 -6.95 25.04
N LEU A 434 43.32 -5.70 25.13
CA LEU A 434 43.87 -4.97 23.98
C LEU A 434 45.01 -5.75 23.30
N LYS A 435 45.92 -6.33 24.10
CA LYS A 435 47.01 -7.18 23.59
C LYS A 435 46.50 -8.39 22.81
N ARG A 436 45.41 -9.04 23.26
CA ARG A 436 44.82 -10.17 22.53
C ARG A 436 44.07 -9.74 21.28
N MET A 437 43.33 -8.63 21.33
CA MET A 437 42.69 -8.07 20.13
C MET A 437 43.71 -7.75 19.04
N CYS A 438 44.87 -7.22 19.42
CA CYS A 438 45.97 -6.90 18.52
C CYS A 438 47.00 -8.04 18.34
N ALA A 439 46.66 -9.29 18.68
CA ALA A 439 47.59 -10.41 18.55
C ALA A 439 47.99 -10.67 17.08
N GLN A 440 49.24 -11.08 16.87
CA GLN A 440 49.78 -11.37 15.53
C GLN A 440 49.00 -12.50 14.83
N ALA A 441 48.72 -13.59 15.54
CA ALA A 441 47.94 -14.71 15.01
C ALA A 441 46.44 -14.39 15.08
N PRO A 442 45.68 -14.49 13.97
CA PRO A 442 44.24 -14.22 13.97
C PRO A 442 43.45 -15.11 14.93
N SER A 443 43.89 -16.37 15.10
CA SER A 443 43.26 -17.34 16.01
C SER A 443 43.47 -17.04 17.50
N ALA A 444 44.41 -16.16 17.85
CA ALA A 444 44.64 -15.72 19.22
C ALA A 444 43.77 -14.51 19.62
N ARG A 445 43.04 -13.94 18.67
CA ARG A 445 42.15 -12.80 18.90
C ARG A 445 40.79 -13.29 19.39
N PRO A 446 40.16 -12.63 20.37
CA PRO A 446 38.78 -12.93 20.76
C PRO A 446 37.83 -12.60 19.60
N SER A 447 36.63 -13.18 19.64
CA SER A 447 35.51 -12.67 18.85
C SER A 447 35.09 -11.27 19.32
N ALA A 448 34.35 -10.54 18.49
CA ALA A 448 33.84 -9.22 18.87
C ALA A 448 32.87 -9.27 20.07
N ASP A 449 32.06 -10.32 20.19
CA ASP A 449 31.20 -10.56 21.36
C ASP A 449 32.04 -10.81 22.63
N GLU A 450 33.06 -11.68 22.57
CA GLU A 450 33.96 -11.93 23.70
C GLU A 450 34.72 -10.67 24.12
N ALA A 451 35.24 -9.91 23.16
CA ALA A 451 35.93 -8.66 23.43
C ALA A 451 35.00 -7.63 24.09
N LEU A 452 33.74 -7.55 23.65
CA LEU A 452 32.73 -6.68 24.25
C LEU A 452 32.44 -7.08 25.69
N ASP A 453 32.24 -8.38 25.96
CA ASP A 453 31.93 -8.91 27.28
C ASP A 453 33.09 -8.66 28.26
N GLU A 454 34.33 -8.91 27.83
CA GLU A 454 35.52 -8.66 28.63
C GLU A 454 35.75 -7.16 28.90
N MET A 455 35.49 -6.30 27.90
CA MET A 455 35.56 -4.85 28.05
C MET A 455 34.55 -4.34 29.10
N GLN A 456 33.32 -4.85 29.07
CA GLN A 456 32.28 -4.49 30.04
C GLN A 456 32.60 -5.00 31.45
N ALA A 457 33.12 -6.22 31.55
CA ALA A 457 33.56 -6.80 32.82
C ALA A 457 34.71 -5.99 33.45
N ALA A 458 35.70 -5.56 32.65
CA ALA A 458 36.81 -4.72 33.10
C ALA A 458 36.34 -3.32 33.59
N LEU A 459 35.18 -2.86 33.13
CA LEU A 459 34.55 -1.61 33.56
C LEU A 459 33.66 -1.76 34.81
N GLY A 460 33.62 -2.93 35.44
CA GLY A 460 32.74 -3.21 36.58
C GLY A 460 31.26 -3.22 36.22
N ARG A 461 30.93 -3.18 34.92
CA ARG A 461 29.56 -3.25 34.41
C ARG A 461 29.23 -4.71 34.19
N ARG A 462 28.65 -5.37 35.20
CA ARG A 462 27.98 -6.67 34.98
C ARG A 462 26.95 -6.50 33.88
N ARG A 463 26.92 -7.46 32.94
CA ARG A 463 25.96 -7.59 31.84
C ARG A 463 24.67 -6.82 32.12
N GLU A 464 24.51 -5.65 31.52
CA GLU A 464 23.17 -5.14 31.28
C GLU A 464 22.54 -6.17 30.34
N PRO A 465 21.45 -6.87 30.73
CA PRO A 465 20.69 -7.61 29.75
C PRO A 465 20.34 -6.63 28.63
N PRO A 466 20.39 -7.05 27.35
CA PRO A 466 20.14 -6.14 26.24
C PRO A 466 18.88 -5.36 26.55
N THR A 467 18.99 -4.02 26.70
CA THR A 467 17.81 -3.18 26.72
C THR A 467 17.10 -3.47 25.42
N PRO A 468 15.91 -4.08 25.43
CA PRO A 468 15.15 -4.21 24.21
C PRO A 468 14.91 -2.78 23.70
N PRO A 469 14.90 -2.53 22.38
CA PRO A 469 14.24 -1.33 21.87
C PRO A 469 12.86 -1.23 22.54
N PRO A 470 12.32 -0.01 22.77
CA PRO A 470 10.99 0.14 23.36
C PRO A 470 10.06 -0.88 22.70
N ALA A 471 9.48 -1.74 23.54
CA ALA A 471 8.95 -3.02 23.11
C ALA A 471 7.88 -2.83 22.02
N ASP A 472 8.25 -3.13 20.78
CA ASP A 472 7.34 -3.88 19.93
C ASP A 472 7.08 -5.22 20.63
N PRO A 473 5.83 -5.63 20.86
CA PRO A 473 5.53 -6.84 21.61
C PRO A 473 6.24 -8.04 20.99
N ALA A 474 7.13 -8.65 21.75
CA ALA A 474 7.82 -9.87 21.37
C ALA A 474 6.79 -11.00 21.14
N GLY A 475 6.75 -11.52 19.92
CA GLY A 475 6.11 -12.81 19.63
C GLY A 475 6.78 -13.94 20.43
N PRO A 476 6.01 -14.97 20.85
CA PRO A 476 6.54 -16.09 21.61
C PRO A 476 7.43 -16.98 20.73
N GLY A 477 8.44 -17.58 21.36
CA GLY A 477 9.51 -18.32 20.71
C GLY A 477 9.07 -19.57 19.94
N GLY A 478 9.92 -19.97 18.99
CA GLY A 478 9.82 -21.22 18.26
C GLY A 478 8.54 -21.38 17.46
N ALA A 479 8.40 -20.65 16.35
CA ALA A 479 7.35 -20.93 15.38
C ALA A 479 7.86 -20.55 13.99
N ASP A 480 7.35 -21.23 12.97
CA ASP A 480 7.41 -20.81 11.57
C ASP A 480 7.36 -19.29 11.43
N GLU A 481 8.10 -18.74 10.47
CA GLU A 481 7.94 -17.35 10.04
C GLU A 481 6.44 -17.02 10.02
N PRO A 482 5.99 -15.95 10.72
CA PRO A 482 4.57 -15.72 10.96
C PRO A 482 3.86 -15.73 9.61
N ASP A 483 2.88 -16.63 9.46
CA ASP A 483 2.11 -16.71 8.24
C ASP A 483 1.34 -15.40 8.09
N PHE A 484 1.89 -14.46 7.31
CA PHE A 484 1.27 -13.18 7.10
C PHE A 484 -0.11 -13.30 6.45
N TRP A 485 -0.44 -14.45 5.83
CA TRP A 485 -1.80 -14.73 5.36
C TRP A 485 -2.81 -14.97 6.49
N ARG A 486 -2.30 -15.24 7.71
CA ARG A 486 -3.03 -15.64 8.91
C ARG A 486 -2.37 -15.11 10.20
N LEU A 487 -2.34 -13.79 10.35
CA LEU A 487 -1.90 -13.17 11.59
C LEU A 487 -2.99 -13.26 12.68
N PRO A 488 -2.62 -13.57 13.94
CA PRO A 488 -3.55 -13.59 15.06
C PRO A 488 -3.97 -12.17 15.46
N GLU A 489 -5.11 -12.06 16.14
CA GLU A 489 -5.52 -10.84 16.84
C GLU A 489 -4.48 -10.46 17.91
N GLY A 490 -4.23 -9.17 18.07
CA GLY A 490 -3.19 -8.62 18.93
C GLY A 490 -1.78 -8.66 18.33
N TYR A 491 -1.59 -9.19 17.11
CA TYR A 491 -0.27 -9.21 16.48
C TYR A 491 0.22 -7.79 16.15
N PRO A 492 1.39 -7.35 16.65
CA PRO A 492 1.94 -6.04 16.31
C PRO A 492 2.49 -6.07 14.89
N LEU A 493 1.72 -5.52 13.94
CA LEU A 493 2.11 -5.48 12.55
C LEU A 493 3.25 -4.48 12.31
N THR A 494 3.20 -3.35 13.01
CA THR A 494 4.26 -2.33 13.13
C THR A 494 4.17 -1.72 14.54
N PRO A 495 5.14 -0.91 15.02
CA PRO A 495 5.01 -0.18 16.29
C PRO A 495 3.76 0.68 16.42
N LYS A 496 3.15 1.03 15.28
CA LYS A 496 1.96 1.87 15.18
C LYS A 496 0.67 1.07 15.02
N TYR A 497 0.73 -0.16 14.48
CA TYR A 497 -0.44 -0.89 14.01
C TYR A 497 -0.53 -2.28 14.65
N THR A 498 -1.60 -2.50 15.41
CA THR A 498 -1.88 -3.80 16.06
C THR A 498 -3.05 -4.50 15.36
N VAL A 499 -2.85 -5.73 14.88
CA VAL A 499 -3.89 -6.50 14.17
C VAL A 499 -5.08 -6.77 15.09
N ARG A 500 -6.29 -6.44 14.62
CA ARG A 500 -7.56 -6.87 15.25
C ARG A 500 -8.10 -8.12 14.58
N ARG A 501 -8.31 -8.06 13.27
CA ARG A 501 -8.83 -9.21 12.50
C ARG A 501 -8.48 -9.12 11.03
N ARG A 502 -8.52 -10.26 10.34
CA ARG A 502 -8.38 -10.30 8.88
C ARG A 502 -9.69 -9.83 8.22
N LEU A 503 -9.58 -8.87 7.30
CA LEU A 503 -10.69 -8.34 6.50
C LEU A 503 -10.89 -9.13 5.20
N GLY A 504 -9.81 -9.59 4.57
CA GLY A 504 -9.91 -10.31 3.31
C GLY A 504 -8.58 -10.85 2.81
N ARG A 505 -8.65 -11.78 1.85
CA ARG A 505 -7.49 -12.39 1.20
C ARG A 505 -7.64 -12.34 -0.32
N GLY A 506 -6.68 -11.69 -0.98
CA GLY A 506 -6.49 -11.72 -2.43
C GLY A 506 -5.49 -12.80 -2.86
N GLN A 507 -5.20 -12.84 -4.17
CA GLN A 507 -4.26 -13.81 -4.75
C GLN A 507 -2.80 -13.57 -4.31
N SER A 508 -2.42 -12.30 -4.12
CA SER A 508 -1.07 -11.86 -3.77
C SER A 508 -1.00 -10.97 -2.53
N SER A 509 -2.15 -10.65 -1.93
CA SER A 509 -2.28 -9.70 -0.83
C SER A 509 -3.29 -10.16 0.21
N VAL A 510 -3.20 -9.61 1.41
CA VAL A 510 -4.12 -9.84 2.51
C VAL A 510 -4.41 -8.50 3.20
N ALA A 511 -5.66 -8.28 3.59
CA ALA A 511 -6.09 -7.08 4.30
C ALA A 511 -6.44 -7.41 5.75
N TYR A 512 -5.98 -6.58 6.67
CA TYR A 512 -6.25 -6.65 8.10
C TYR A 512 -6.88 -5.35 8.60
N GLN A 513 -7.82 -5.46 9.52
CA GLN A 513 -8.18 -4.37 10.41
C GLN A 513 -7.09 -4.30 11.46
N VAL A 514 -6.53 -3.13 11.64
CA VAL A 514 -5.52 -2.85 12.64
C VAL A 514 -5.99 -1.66 13.48
N TYR A 515 -5.59 -1.64 14.74
CA TYR A 515 -5.72 -0.48 15.59
C TYR A 515 -4.46 0.38 15.44
N ASP A 516 -4.63 1.66 15.12
CA ASP A 516 -3.56 2.66 15.10
C ASP A 516 -3.37 3.19 16.52
N ASP A 517 -2.34 2.71 17.20
CA ASP A 517 -2.07 3.02 18.61
C ASP A 517 -1.74 4.51 18.83
N LEU A 518 -1.24 5.20 17.81
CA LEU A 518 -0.93 6.63 17.88
C LEU A 518 -2.15 7.51 17.57
N ALA A 519 -2.97 7.11 16.58
CA ALA A 519 -4.17 7.87 16.19
C ALA A 519 -5.40 7.52 17.04
N GLY A 520 -5.36 6.44 17.82
CA GLY A 520 -6.47 5.95 18.64
C GLY A 520 -7.68 5.50 17.81
N ALA A 521 -7.45 4.93 16.62
CA ALA A 521 -8.52 4.62 15.68
C ALA A 521 -8.20 3.40 14.80
N ASP A 522 -9.24 2.71 14.32
CA ASP A 522 -9.04 1.58 13.41
C ASP A 522 -8.60 2.04 12.01
N ARG A 523 -7.76 1.21 11.38
CA ARG A 523 -7.25 1.34 10.01
C ARG A 523 -7.40 0.00 9.28
N ALA A 524 -7.43 0.06 7.96
CA ALA A 524 -7.32 -1.13 7.13
C ALA A 524 -5.91 -1.19 6.52
N VAL A 525 -5.14 -2.24 6.80
CA VAL A 525 -3.80 -2.45 6.25
C VAL A 525 -3.81 -3.61 5.27
N LYS A 526 -3.42 -3.33 4.03
CA LYS A 526 -3.27 -4.31 2.94
C LYS A 526 -1.79 -4.65 2.79
N LEU A 527 -1.42 -5.89 3.12
CA LEU A 527 -0.08 -6.45 2.92
C LEU A 527 0.02 -7.12 1.57
N VAL A 528 1.16 -6.97 0.88
CA VAL A 528 1.49 -7.74 -0.33
C VAL A 528 2.54 -8.79 0.00
N LEU A 529 2.16 -10.06 -0.11
CA LEU A 529 2.95 -11.19 0.41
C LEU A 529 3.61 -12.04 -0.69
N ARG A 530 3.26 -11.81 -1.95
CA ARG A 530 3.90 -12.47 -3.10
C ARG A 530 4.53 -11.41 -3.96
N ASP A 531 5.86 -11.42 -3.98
CA ASP A 531 6.64 -10.48 -4.75
C ASP A 531 6.72 -10.93 -6.21
N ARG A 532 6.02 -10.21 -7.07
CA ARG A 532 6.35 -10.08 -8.48
C ARG A 532 6.55 -8.59 -8.69
N GLU A 533 7.58 -8.20 -9.43
CA GLU A 533 7.90 -6.82 -9.77
C GLU A 533 6.65 -6.00 -10.20
N SER A 534 5.77 -6.63 -11.01
CA SER A 534 4.48 -6.05 -11.42
C SER A 534 3.46 -5.75 -10.30
N VAL A 535 3.54 -6.41 -9.14
CA VAL A 535 2.64 -6.21 -8.00
C VAL A 535 3.07 -5.00 -7.17
N ILE A 536 4.38 -4.81 -6.99
CA ILE A 536 4.91 -3.59 -6.34
C ILE A 536 4.57 -2.37 -7.19
N GLU A 537 4.74 -2.45 -8.51
CA GLU A 537 4.36 -1.35 -9.42
C GLU A 537 2.85 -1.04 -9.36
N ARG A 538 1.98 -2.07 -9.27
CA ARG A 538 0.53 -1.85 -9.06
C ARG A 538 0.20 -1.22 -7.71
N LEU A 539 0.91 -1.58 -6.65
CA LEU A 539 0.72 -1.00 -5.32
C LEU A 539 1.20 0.46 -5.28
N ARG A 540 2.36 0.74 -5.89
CA ARG A 540 2.87 2.11 -6.08
C ARG A 540 1.88 2.94 -6.90
N HIS A 541 1.33 2.37 -7.96
CA HIS A 541 0.33 3.01 -8.81
C HIS A 541 -0.98 3.31 -8.05
N GLU A 542 -1.51 2.34 -7.29
CA GLU A 542 -2.67 2.50 -6.43
C GLU A 542 -2.46 3.65 -5.41
N TYR A 543 -1.32 3.66 -4.72
CA TYR A 543 -0.98 4.74 -3.79
C TYR A 543 -0.89 6.11 -4.49
N LYS A 544 -0.19 6.19 -5.64
CA LYS A 544 -0.03 7.45 -6.39
C LYS A 544 -1.36 8.03 -6.86
N ILE A 545 -2.30 7.19 -7.28
CA ILE A 545 -3.65 7.65 -7.67
C ILE A 545 -4.39 8.20 -6.45
N LEU A 546 -4.48 7.42 -5.37
CA LEU A 546 -5.27 7.79 -4.21
C LEU A 546 -4.69 8.96 -3.43
N ALA A 547 -3.36 9.07 -3.32
CA ALA A 547 -2.68 10.13 -2.58
C ALA A 547 -2.87 11.53 -3.20
N LYS A 548 -3.19 11.61 -4.49
CA LYS A 548 -3.45 12.87 -5.21
C LYS A 548 -4.91 13.31 -5.13
N LEU A 549 -5.83 12.43 -4.73
CA LEU A 549 -7.25 12.73 -4.68
C LEU A 549 -7.61 13.46 -3.38
N PRO A 550 -8.44 14.52 -3.46
CA PRO A 550 -9.07 15.09 -2.27
C PRO A 550 -9.92 14.06 -1.51
N PRO A 551 -10.11 14.19 -0.18
CA PRO A 551 -11.01 13.32 0.56
C PRO A 551 -12.45 13.40 0.02
N HIS A 552 -13.10 12.25 -0.17
CA HIS A 552 -14.48 12.17 -0.63
C HIS A 552 -15.25 11.07 0.14
N PRO A 553 -16.53 11.30 0.54
CA PRO A 553 -17.28 10.34 1.36
C PRO A 553 -17.43 8.96 0.71
N ASN A 554 -17.56 8.89 -0.62
CA ASN A 554 -17.78 7.62 -1.34
C ASN A 554 -16.52 7.00 -1.97
N VAL A 555 -15.32 7.51 -1.64
CA VAL A 555 -14.03 6.94 -2.09
C VAL A 555 -13.15 6.68 -0.87
N VAL A 556 -12.42 5.57 -0.85
CA VAL A 556 -11.51 5.26 0.25
C VAL A 556 -10.29 6.19 0.26
N LYS A 557 -9.92 6.67 1.45
CA LYS A 557 -8.70 7.43 1.65
C LYS A 557 -7.52 6.51 1.97
N VAL A 558 -6.42 6.66 1.23
CA VAL A 558 -5.12 6.08 1.60
C VAL A 558 -4.37 7.04 2.53
N GLU A 559 -3.79 6.53 3.60
CA GLU A 559 -3.02 7.33 4.57
C GLU A 559 -1.52 7.21 4.31
N VAL A 560 -1.01 5.99 4.13
CA VAL A 560 0.43 5.75 3.95
C VAL A 560 0.69 4.49 3.11
N ALA A 561 1.81 4.51 2.40
CA ALA A 561 2.45 3.35 1.79
C ALA A 561 3.84 3.18 2.41
N ASP A 562 4.15 1.99 2.88
CA ASP A 562 5.44 1.71 3.54
C ASP A 562 5.75 0.20 3.49
N TYR A 563 6.88 -0.21 4.06
CA TYR A 563 7.26 -1.59 4.25
C TYR A 563 7.13 -1.98 5.72
N LEU A 564 6.77 -3.24 5.99
CA LEU A 564 6.79 -3.75 7.37
C LEU A 564 8.22 -3.68 7.93
N HIS A 565 8.35 -3.26 9.20
CA HIS A 565 9.65 -3.05 9.82
C HIS A 565 10.53 -4.31 9.74
N GLY A 566 11.75 -4.15 9.20
CA GLY A 566 12.70 -5.24 9.03
C GLY A 566 12.33 -6.27 7.96
N ARG A 567 11.31 -6.04 7.11
CA ARG A 567 10.82 -7.00 6.12
C ARG A 567 10.56 -6.32 4.76
N GLN A 568 10.81 -7.04 3.66
CA GLN A 568 10.48 -6.58 2.29
C GLN A 568 8.99 -6.84 1.94
N ILE A 569 8.08 -6.58 2.88
CA ILE A 569 6.64 -6.75 2.68
C ILE A 569 6.01 -5.35 2.58
N PRO A 570 5.69 -4.87 1.37
CA PRO A 570 5.03 -3.58 1.22
C PRO A 570 3.59 -3.67 1.71
N TYR A 571 3.12 -2.56 2.29
CA TYR A 571 1.75 -2.40 2.72
C TYR A 571 1.18 -1.01 2.39
N LEU A 572 -0.14 -0.96 2.23
CA LEU A 572 -0.91 0.27 2.18
C LEU A 572 -1.82 0.32 3.41
N ALA A 573 -1.84 1.45 4.11
CA ALA A 573 -2.80 1.72 5.16
C ALA A 573 -3.87 2.69 4.67
N PHE A 574 -5.13 2.32 4.87
CA PHE A 574 -6.31 3.08 4.50
C PHE A 574 -7.12 3.45 5.75
N GLU A 575 -8.04 4.40 5.59
CA GLU A 575 -9.13 4.54 6.56
C GLU A 575 -9.88 3.21 6.72
N TYR A 576 -10.28 2.88 7.95
CA TYR A 576 -11.15 1.73 8.17
C TYR A 576 -12.60 2.12 7.89
N VAL A 577 -13.24 1.39 6.97
CA VAL A 577 -14.68 1.55 6.71
C VAL A 577 -15.43 0.55 7.57
N GLU A 578 -16.15 1.06 8.56
CA GLU A 578 -16.99 0.27 9.45
C GLU A 578 -18.26 -0.19 8.73
N GLY A 579 -18.14 -1.31 8.01
CA GLY A 579 -19.18 -1.82 7.14
C GLY A 579 -18.87 -3.23 6.64
N ARG A 580 -19.64 -3.68 5.65
CA ARG A 580 -19.48 -4.99 5.02
C ARG A 580 -19.17 -4.83 3.54
N ASP A 581 -18.36 -5.74 2.99
CA ASP A 581 -18.16 -5.79 1.55
C ASP A 581 -19.48 -6.16 0.85
N VAL A 582 -19.76 -5.51 -0.27
CA VAL A 582 -21.04 -5.62 -0.97
C VAL A 582 -21.22 -7.01 -1.59
N LYS A 583 -20.12 -7.71 -1.90
CA LYS A 583 -20.16 -9.11 -2.34
C LYS A 583 -20.72 -10.05 -1.26
N ALA A 584 -20.32 -9.88 0.00
CA ALA A 584 -20.88 -10.65 1.11
C ALA A 584 -22.35 -10.30 1.35
N LEU A 585 -22.71 -9.01 1.30
CA LEU A 585 -24.11 -8.58 1.42
C LEU A 585 -25.01 -9.14 0.31
N LEU A 586 -24.47 -9.23 -0.91
CA LEU A 586 -25.15 -9.85 -2.05
C LEU A 586 -25.33 -11.35 -1.85
N ALA A 587 -24.30 -12.05 -1.39
CA ALA A 587 -24.37 -13.49 -1.09
C ALA A 587 -25.41 -13.81 -0.01
N ASP A 588 -25.49 -12.96 1.02
CA ASP A 588 -26.45 -13.08 2.13
C ASP A 588 -27.83 -12.50 1.79
N LYS A 589 -28.02 -11.93 0.59
CA LYS A 589 -29.25 -11.24 0.15
C LYS A 589 -29.75 -10.21 1.17
N SER A 590 -28.83 -9.50 1.80
CA SER A 590 -29.09 -8.59 2.92
C SER A 590 -29.47 -7.17 2.48
N LEU A 591 -29.49 -6.88 1.17
CA LEU A 591 -29.84 -5.55 0.64
C LEU A 591 -31.18 -5.62 -0.08
N GLY A 592 -32.12 -4.76 0.34
CA GLY A 592 -33.37 -4.57 -0.38
C GLY A 592 -33.19 -3.70 -1.63
N PRO A 593 -34.21 -3.60 -2.50
CA PRO A 593 -34.15 -2.75 -3.69
C PRO A 593 -33.86 -1.26 -3.39
N ALA A 594 -34.33 -0.75 -2.25
CA ALA A 594 -34.04 0.62 -1.81
C ALA A 594 -32.56 0.80 -1.45
N ASP A 595 -32.00 -0.13 -0.69
CA ASP A 595 -30.58 -0.10 -0.32
C ASP A 595 -29.69 -0.25 -1.54
N ALA A 596 -30.06 -1.12 -2.49
CA ALA A 596 -29.35 -1.30 -3.75
C ALA A 596 -29.29 0.01 -4.57
N LEU A 597 -30.40 0.76 -4.63
CA LEU A 597 -30.45 2.07 -5.30
C LEU A 597 -29.66 3.13 -4.54
N ALA A 598 -29.74 3.16 -3.21
CA ALA A 598 -28.96 4.09 -2.38
C ALA A 598 -27.45 3.85 -2.54
N LEU A 599 -27.04 2.58 -2.51
CA LEU A 599 -25.67 2.14 -2.76
C LEU A 599 -25.21 2.54 -4.15
N ALA A 600 -26.02 2.30 -5.19
CA ALA A 600 -25.68 2.71 -6.54
C ALA A 600 -25.53 4.24 -6.67
N ALA A 601 -26.38 5.02 -5.97
CA ALA A 601 -26.27 6.47 -5.95
C ALA A 601 -24.99 6.96 -5.25
N ASP A 602 -24.59 6.32 -4.15
CA ASP A 602 -23.31 6.59 -3.48
C ASP A 602 -22.11 6.28 -4.36
N VAL A 603 -22.11 5.12 -5.02
CA VAL A 603 -21.02 4.74 -5.93
C VAL A 603 -20.99 5.64 -7.14
N ALA A 604 -22.15 6.03 -7.69
CA ALA A 604 -22.21 6.99 -8.79
C ALA A 604 -21.67 8.37 -8.38
N ARG A 605 -21.94 8.85 -7.16
CA ARG A 605 -21.29 10.07 -6.61
C ARG A 605 -19.77 9.92 -6.54
N GLY A 606 -19.28 8.77 -6.08
CA GLY A 606 -17.85 8.46 -6.07
C GLY A 606 -17.24 8.48 -7.48
N LEU A 607 -17.91 7.86 -8.46
CA LEU A 607 -17.46 7.85 -9.85
C LEU A 607 -17.45 9.24 -10.49
N VAL A 608 -18.47 10.07 -10.25
CA VAL A 608 -18.49 11.48 -10.68
C VAL A 608 -17.25 12.22 -10.15
N PHE A 609 -16.97 12.07 -8.85
CA PHE A 609 -15.78 12.67 -8.24
C PHE A 609 -14.48 12.17 -8.88
N LEU A 610 -14.34 10.87 -9.10
CA LEU A 610 -13.15 10.29 -9.73
C LEU A 610 -12.96 10.80 -11.16
N HIS A 611 -14.01 10.76 -11.98
CA HIS A 611 -13.98 11.18 -13.38
C HIS A 611 -13.65 12.67 -13.53
N GLN A 612 -14.15 13.52 -12.63
CA GLN A 612 -13.81 14.95 -12.59
C GLN A 612 -12.33 15.22 -12.25
N ASN A 613 -11.69 14.32 -11.52
CA ASN A 613 -10.26 14.38 -11.20
C ASN A 613 -9.40 13.56 -12.19
N GLY A 614 -9.95 13.17 -13.34
CA GLY A 614 -9.23 12.41 -14.36
C GLY A 614 -8.88 10.99 -13.95
N VAL A 615 -9.53 10.42 -12.93
CA VAL A 615 -9.30 9.05 -12.45
C VAL A 615 -10.47 8.16 -12.87
N TYR A 616 -10.18 6.99 -13.43
CA TYR A 616 -11.17 5.99 -13.85
C TYR A 616 -10.88 4.67 -13.15
N HIS A 617 -11.86 4.08 -12.47
CA HIS A 617 -11.61 2.93 -11.59
C HIS A 617 -11.35 1.63 -12.37
N CYS A 618 -12.04 1.44 -13.49
CA CYS A 618 -11.91 0.33 -14.44
C CYS A 618 -12.25 -1.09 -13.92
N ASP A 619 -12.68 -1.25 -12.66
CA ASP A 619 -13.00 -2.53 -11.99
C ASP A 619 -14.11 -2.42 -10.92
N ILE A 620 -15.15 -1.64 -11.20
CA ILE A 620 -16.32 -1.56 -10.31
C ILE A 620 -17.03 -2.93 -10.29
N LYS A 621 -17.22 -3.49 -9.09
CA LYS A 621 -17.91 -4.76 -8.84
C LYS A 621 -18.23 -4.89 -7.35
N PRO A 622 -19.15 -5.78 -6.93
CA PRO A 622 -19.49 -5.97 -5.52
C PRO A 622 -18.29 -6.19 -4.57
N ALA A 623 -17.22 -6.85 -5.03
CA ALA A 623 -16.04 -7.12 -4.20
C ALA A 623 -15.18 -5.88 -3.90
N ASN A 624 -15.34 -4.82 -4.69
CA ASN A 624 -14.57 -3.57 -4.61
C ASN A 624 -15.43 -2.42 -4.04
N LEU A 625 -16.54 -2.75 -3.38
CA LEU A 625 -17.45 -1.80 -2.75
C LEU A 625 -17.70 -2.20 -1.30
N TYR A 626 -17.76 -1.22 -0.41
CA TYR A 626 -18.15 -1.39 0.98
C TYR A 626 -19.43 -0.63 1.27
N TRP A 627 -20.31 -1.21 2.08
CA TRP A 627 -21.54 -0.59 2.55
C TRP A 627 -21.51 -0.43 4.07
N SER A 628 -21.79 0.78 4.53
CA SER A 628 -21.82 1.17 5.94
C SER A 628 -23.05 2.02 6.22
N GLU A 629 -23.31 2.33 7.50
CA GLU A 629 -24.37 3.28 7.87
C GLU A 629 -24.13 4.69 7.29
N ARG A 630 -22.89 5.03 6.95
CA ARG A 630 -22.52 6.31 6.32
C ARG A 630 -22.64 6.29 4.79
N GLY A 631 -23.10 5.18 4.22
CA GLY A 631 -23.24 4.98 2.78
C GLY A 631 -22.15 4.08 2.17
N ALA A 632 -22.15 4.01 0.84
CA ALA A 632 -21.22 3.17 0.08
C ALA A 632 -19.88 3.86 -0.17
N LYS A 633 -18.79 3.07 -0.14
CA LYS A 633 -17.44 3.50 -0.52
C LYS A 633 -16.83 2.59 -1.57
N ILE A 634 -16.15 3.21 -2.53
CA ILE A 634 -15.34 2.53 -3.55
C ILE A 634 -13.97 2.22 -2.97
N ILE A 635 -13.55 0.96 -3.08
CA ILE A 635 -12.26 0.45 -2.60
C ILE A 635 -11.49 -0.27 -3.73
N ASP A 636 -10.18 -0.43 -3.55
CA ASP A 636 -9.27 -1.20 -4.42
C ASP A 636 -9.01 -0.61 -5.81
N PHE A 637 -7.94 0.21 -5.92
CA PHE A 637 -7.58 0.99 -7.11
C PHE A 637 -6.44 0.36 -7.93
N ASN A 638 -6.16 -0.93 -7.73
CA ASN A 638 -5.03 -1.65 -8.35
C ASN A 638 -4.92 -1.52 -9.88
N ILE A 639 -6.05 -1.34 -10.58
CA ILE A 639 -6.10 -1.21 -12.04
C ILE A 639 -6.71 0.11 -12.52
N ALA A 640 -6.87 1.08 -11.62
CA ALA A 640 -7.38 2.39 -11.97
C ALA A 640 -6.43 3.11 -12.93
N LEU A 641 -6.95 4.01 -13.75
CA LEU A 641 -6.17 4.79 -14.70
C LEU A 641 -6.34 6.29 -14.44
N HIS A 642 -5.27 7.04 -14.69
CA HIS A 642 -5.33 8.50 -14.79
C HIS A 642 -5.51 8.90 -16.26
N SER A 643 -6.15 10.05 -16.53
CA SER A 643 -6.41 10.56 -17.89
C SER A 643 -5.14 10.82 -18.71
N GLU A 644 -4.01 10.97 -18.04
CA GLU A 644 -2.68 11.17 -18.64
C GLU A 644 -1.86 9.86 -18.74
N SER A 645 -2.43 8.73 -18.31
CA SER A 645 -1.75 7.44 -18.35
C SER A 645 -1.61 6.94 -19.79
N THR A 646 -0.38 6.62 -20.20
CA THR A 646 -0.06 5.93 -21.47
C THR A 646 -0.19 4.40 -21.36
N LEU A 647 -0.50 3.88 -20.16
CA LEU A 647 -0.71 2.46 -19.94
C LEU A 647 -2.03 2.01 -20.58
N SER A 648 -1.98 0.91 -21.33
CA SER A 648 -3.20 0.23 -21.80
C SER A 648 -4.04 -0.23 -20.59
N PRO A 649 -5.38 -0.11 -20.64
CA PRO A 649 -6.24 -0.57 -19.55
C PRO A 649 -6.00 -2.05 -19.25
N PRO A 650 -5.68 -2.43 -18.00
CA PRO A 650 -5.63 -3.83 -17.62
C PRO A 650 -6.98 -4.49 -17.90
N GLY A 651 -6.97 -5.76 -18.30
CA GLY A 651 -8.21 -6.53 -18.48
C GLY A 651 -8.97 -6.65 -17.15
N GLY A 652 -9.91 -5.73 -16.90
CA GLY A 652 -10.79 -5.80 -15.73
C GLY A 652 -11.67 -7.05 -15.73
N THR A 653 -12.42 -7.25 -14.65
CA THR A 653 -13.18 -8.49 -14.44
C THR A 653 -14.17 -8.73 -15.59
N PRO A 654 -14.01 -9.77 -16.45
CA PRO A 654 -14.71 -9.86 -17.73
C PRO A 654 -16.24 -9.74 -17.65
N ARG A 655 -16.83 -10.23 -16.56
CA ARG A 655 -18.27 -10.16 -16.26
C ARG A 655 -18.83 -8.73 -16.13
N TYR A 656 -17.98 -7.76 -15.81
CA TYR A 656 -18.35 -6.35 -15.62
C TYR A 656 -17.84 -5.45 -16.76
N VAL A 657 -17.22 -6.02 -17.80
CA VAL A 657 -16.69 -5.27 -18.95
C VAL A 657 -17.71 -5.22 -20.07
N ALA A 658 -18.08 -4.01 -20.48
CA ALA A 658 -19.02 -3.78 -21.58
C ALA A 658 -18.57 -4.51 -22.86
N PRO A 659 -19.48 -5.20 -23.57
CA PRO A 659 -19.12 -6.08 -24.67
C PRO A 659 -18.53 -5.33 -25.89
N ASP A 660 -18.91 -4.08 -26.08
CA ASP A 660 -18.42 -3.16 -27.12
C ASP A 660 -17.09 -2.46 -26.77
N LEU A 661 -16.62 -2.63 -25.53
CA LEU A 661 -15.28 -2.21 -25.06
C LEU A 661 -14.26 -3.36 -25.07
N ARG A 662 -14.65 -4.57 -25.52
CA ARG A 662 -13.75 -5.73 -25.62
C ARG A 662 -12.95 -5.68 -26.92
N GLY A 663 -11.63 -5.53 -26.82
CA GLY A 663 -10.72 -5.56 -27.98
C GLY A 663 -9.47 -4.69 -27.78
N ASN A 664 -8.54 -4.77 -28.71
CA ASN A 664 -7.25 -4.07 -28.65
C ASN A 664 -7.35 -2.67 -29.30
N ARG A 665 -8.22 -1.81 -28.76
CA ARG A 665 -8.38 -0.41 -29.20
C ARG A 665 -8.03 0.55 -28.06
N HIS A 666 -7.48 1.71 -28.37
CA HIS A 666 -7.30 2.77 -27.38
C HIS A 666 -8.67 3.24 -26.88
N LEU A 667 -8.83 3.24 -25.56
CA LEU A 667 -10.01 3.80 -24.90
C LEU A 667 -9.75 5.28 -24.62
N ASP A 668 -10.65 6.14 -25.07
CA ASP A 668 -10.62 7.54 -24.66
C ASP A 668 -11.22 7.73 -23.25
N GLN A 669 -11.17 8.95 -22.73
CA GLN A 669 -11.76 9.30 -21.43
C GLN A 669 -13.25 8.94 -21.33
N ALA A 670 -13.98 9.03 -22.44
CA ALA A 670 -15.40 8.80 -22.50
C ALA A 670 -15.74 7.29 -22.57
N ASP A 671 -14.85 6.47 -23.12
CA ASP A 671 -14.87 5.01 -23.04
C ASP A 671 -14.54 4.53 -21.61
N LEU A 672 -13.56 5.16 -20.94
CA LEU A 672 -13.20 4.83 -19.56
C LEU A 672 -14.31 5.18 -18.56
N ALA A 673 -14.95 6.35 -18.72
CA ALA A 673 -16.12 6.71 -17.92
C ALA A 673 -17.29 5.74 -18.15
N ASP A 674 -17.56 5.42 -19.42
CA ASP A 674 -18.60 4.49 -19.83
C ASP A 674 -18.38 3.06 -19.28
N ARG A 675 -17.12 2.62 -19.18
CA ARG A 675 -16.72 1.36 -18.55
C ARG A 675 -17.14 1.29 -17.09
N ASP A 676 -16.87 2.32 -16.30
CA ASP A 676 -17.23 2.37 -14.88
C ASP A 676 -18.75 2.41 -14.68
N VAL A 677 -19.45 3.20 -15.50
CA VAL A 677 -20.92 3.32 -15.46
C VAL A 677 -21.60 1.99 -15.80
N TYR A 678 -21.12 1.29 -16.82
CA TYR A 678 -21.62 -0.04 -17.17
C TYR A 678 -21.42 -1.05 -16.03
N ALA A 679 -20.21 -1.07 -15.47
CA ALA A 679 -19.86 -1.97 -14.39
C ALA A 679 -20.71 -1.71 -13.12
N LEU A 680 -21.02 -0.46 -12.82
CA LEU A 680 -21.98 -0.10 -11.78
C LEU A 680 -23.41 -0.54 -12.13
N GLY A 681 -23.84 -0.41 -13.39
CA GLY A 681 -25.13 -0.92 -13.85
C GLY A 681 -25.27 -2.43 -13.66
N VAL A 682 -24.24 -3.21 -13.98
CA VAL A 682 -24.21 -4.67 -13.77
C VAL A 682 -24.26 -4.98 -12.27
N THR A 683 -23.50 -4.24 -11.47
CA THR A 683 -23.51 -4.36 -10.00
C THR A 683 -24.90 -4.11 -9.43
N LEU A 684 -25.58 -3.03 -9.85
CA LEU A 684 -26.95 -2.72 -9.41
C LEU A 684 -27.94 -3.80 -9.84
N TYR A 685 -27.81 -4.34 -11.05
CA TYR A 685 -28.65 -5.45 -11.51
C TYR A 685 -28.50 -6.68 -10.61
N GLU A 686 -27.26 -7.08 -10.30
CA GLU A 686 -26.99 -8.21 -9.41
C GLU A 686 -27.58 -7.98 -8.02
N LEU A 687 -27.43 -6.77 -7.47
CA LEU A 687 -28.00 -6.38 -6.18
C LEU A 687 -29.52 -6.51 -6.15
N LEU A 688 -30.22 -5.96 -7.15
CA LEU A 688 -31.68 -6.02 -7.23
C LEU A 688 -32.19 -7.46 -7.33
N THR A 689 -31.50 -8.29 -8.09
CA THR A 689 -31.89 -9.68 -8.39
C THR A 689 -31.41 -10.69 -7.35
N GLY A 690 -30.71 -10.24 -6.30
CA GLY A 690 -30.17 -11.12 -5.27
C GLY A 690 -29.11 -12.09 -5.80
N GLY A 691 -28.27 -11.62 -6.73
CA GLY A 691 -27.14 -12.35 -7.32
C GLY A 691 -27.37 -12.83 -8.75
N GLY A 692 -28.53 -12.52 -9.35
CA GLY A 692 -28.83 -12.84 -10.74
C GLY A 692 -27.95 -12.07 -11.72
N TYR A 693 -27.43 -12.75 -12.74
CA TYR A 693 -26.70 -12.11 -13.82
C TYR A 693 -27.66 -11.67 -14.95
N PRO A 694 -27.40 -10.57 -15.68
CA PRO A 694 -28.31 -10.12 -16.74
C PRO A 694 -28.34 -11.02 -17.99
N TRP A 695 -27.40 -11.95 -18.14
CA TRP A 695 -27.32 -12.88 -19.27
C TRP A 695 -27.15 -14.32 -18.78
N ASP A 696 -27.52 -15.31 -19.60
CA ASP A 696 -27.30 -16.73 -19.29
C ASP A 696 -25.82 -17.12 -19.45
N ALA A 697 -25.10 -16.44 -20.34
CA ALA A 697 -23.66 -16.61 -20.50
C ALA A 697 -22.90 -16.07 -19.29
N ALA A 698 -21.71 -16.63 -19.02
CA ALA A 698 -20.85 -16.18 -17.91
C ALA A 698 -20.32 -14.74 -18.06
N GLN A 699 -20.51 -14.13 -19.23
CA GLN A 699 -20.00 -12.82 -19.62
C GLN A 699 -20.98 -12.17 -20.62
N PRO A 700 -21.03 -10.82 -20.72
CA PRO A 700 -21.93 -10.17 -21.65
C PRO A 700 -21.54 -10.51 -23.10
N VAL A 701 -22.54 -10.84 -23.91
CA VAL A 701 -22.38 -11.20 -25.31
C VAL A 701 -22.63 -9.96 -26.18
N PRO A 702 -21.78 -9.65 -27.18
CA PRO A 702 -22.00 -8.54 -28.08
C PRO A 702 -23.37 -8.59 -28.77
N GLY A 703 -24.16 -7.53 -28.58
CA GLY A 703 -25.47 -7.37 -29.21
C GLY A 703 -26.65 -8.04 -28.50
N GLU A 704 -26.41 -8.83 -27.45
CA GLU A 704 -27.48 -9.51 -26.71
C GLU A 704 -28.03 -8.61 -25.58
N PRO A 705 -29.33 -8.27 -25.58
CA PRO A 705 -29.91 -7.40 -24.56
C PRO A 705 -29.94 -8.10 -23.18
N PRO A 706 -29.83 -7.33 -22.07
CA PRO A 706 -29.98 -7.90 -20.73
C PRO A 706 -31.41 -8.42 -20.51
N ARG A 707 -31.55 -9.48 -19.71
CA ARG A 707 -32.84 -9.94 -19.21
C ARG A 707 -33.50 -8.84 -18.38
N ASP A 708 -34.81 -8.71 -18.48
CA ASP A 708 -35.57 -7.78 -17.64
C ASP A 708 -35.52 -8.26 -16.18
N PRO A 709 -35.10 -7.42 -15.22
CA PRO A 709 -35.02 -7.81 -13.81
C PRO A 709 -36.39 -8.22 -13.24
N ARG A 710 -37.51 -7.74 -13.80
CA ARG A 710 -38.86 -8.14 -13.39
C ARG A 710 -39.17 -9.62 -13.66
N ASN A 711 -38.41 -10.25 -14.54
CA ASN A 711 -38.55 -11.67 -14.85
C ASN A 711 -37.87 -12.58 -13.80
N PHE A 712 -37.33 -12.01 -12.72
CA PHE A 712 -36.82 -12.76 -11.58
C PHE A 712 -37.91 -12.90 -10.51
N ILE A 713 -37.90 -14.05 -9.83
CA ILE A 713 -38.89 -14.37 -8.79
C ILE A 713 -38.82 -13.31 -7.68
N GLY A 714 -39.97 -12.71 -7.35
CA GLY A 714 -40.07 -11.69 -6.30
C GLY A 714 -39.82 -10.23 -6.73
N LEU A 715 -39.62 -9.99 -8.03
CA LEU A 715 -39.40 -8.65 -8.61
C LEU A 715 -40.43 -8.27 -9.70
N GLY A 716 -41.49 -9.04 -9.89
CA GLY A 716 -42.53 -8.73 -10.89
C GLY A 716 -43.26 -7.40 -10.62
N ASP A 717 -43.19 -6.91 -9.38
CA ASP A 717 -43.72 -5.63 -8.93
C ASP A 717 -42.68 -4.50 -8.95
N LEU A 718 -41.47 -4.73 -9.48
CA LEU A 718 -40.47 -3.66 -9.63
C LEU A 718 -41.00 -2.60 -10.60
N ALA A 719 -40.93 -1.33 -10.20
CA ALA A 719 -41.46 -0.24 -11.00
C ALA A 719 -40.77 -0.13 -12.36
N ASP A 720 -41.57 0.13 -13.40
CA ASP A 720 -41.09 0.22 -14.78
C ASP A 720 -39.92 1.21 -14.97
N PRO A 721 -39.90 2.40 -14.31
CA PRO A 721 -38.74 3.29 -14.36
C PRO A 721 -37.44 2.64 -13.85
N VAL A 722 -37.50 1.83 -12.79
CA VAL A 722 -36.32 1.16 -12.22
C VAL A 722 -35.78 0.11 -13.18
N ALA A 723 -36.65 -0.76 -13.70
CA ALA A 723 -36.26 -1.80 -14.64
C ALA A 723 -35.61 -1.20 -15.90
N LYS A 724 -36.24 -0.17 -16.49
CA LYS A 724 -35.71 0.54 -17.66
C LYS A 724 -34.37 1.21 -17.38
N MET A 725 -34.24 1.86 -16.23
CA MET A 725 -33.00 2.54 -15.84
C MET A 725 -31.83 1.56 -15.77
N VAL A 726 -32.00 0.42 -15.11
CA VAL A 726 -30.95 -0.60 -14.96
C VAL A 726 -30.61 -1.23 -16.31
N CYS A 727 -31.60 -1.66 -17.09
CA CYS A 727 -31.38 -2.23 -18.43
C CYS A 727 -30.67 -1.23 -19.36
N ARG A 728 -30.98 0.06 -19.25
CA ARG A 728 -30.29 1.12 -19.99
C ARG A 728 -28.82 1.24 -19.60
N ALA A 729 -28.48 1.17 -18.31
CA ALA A 729 -27.09 1.28 -17.85
C ALA A 729 -26.19 0.16 -18.42
N ILE A 730 -26.75 -1.04 -18.62
CA ILE A 730 -26.04 -2.23 -19.09
C ILE A 730 -26.34 -2.59 -20.54
N ALA A 731 -26.87 -1.65 -21.33
CA ALA A 731 -27.20 -1.91 -22.72
C ALA A 731 -25.95 -2.33 -23.53
N PRO A 732 -26.08 -3.23 -24.54
CA PRO A 732 -24.91 -3.77 -25.26
C PRO A 732 -24.12 -2.74 -26.07
N ARG A 733 -24.73 -1.60 -26.42
CA ARG A 733 -24.13 -0.52 -27.20
C ARG A 733 -24.01 0.72 -26.36
N ARG A 734 -22.84 1.36 -26.39
CA ARG A 734 -22.57 2.64 -25.71
C ARG A 734 -23.59 3.74 -26.00
N SER A 735 -24.08 3.85 -27.24
CA SER A 735 -25.09 4.86 -27.61
C SER A 735 -26.38 4.75 -26.81
N ASP A 736 -26.68 3.56 -26.29
CA ASP A 736 -27.93 3.24 -25.63
C ASP A 736 -27.78 3.38 -24.10
N ARG A 737 -26.55 3.57 -23.61
CA ARG A 737 -26.20 3.69 -22.18
C ARG A 737 -26.23 5.14 -21.68
N TYR A 738 -25.99 5.31 -20.38
CA TYR A 738 -25.75 6.64 -19.81
C TYR A 738 -24.35 7.10 -20.19
N GLY A 739 -24.24 8.24 -20.88
CA GLY A 739 -22.96 8.74 -21.38
C GLY A 739 -21.98 9.25 -20.30
N SER A 740 -22.38 9.31 -19.03
CA SER A 740 -21.50 9.68 -17.92
C SER A 740 -22.09 9.24 -16.56
N ALA A 741 -21.26 9.23 -15.52
CA ALA A 741 -21.68 8.91 -14.16
C ALA A 741 -22.70 9.93 -13.61
N GLU A 742 -22.58 11.21 -13.98
CA GLU A 742 -23.52 12.28 -13.58
C GLU A 742 -24.92 12.00 -14.12
N ARG A 743 -25.03 11.58 -15.39
CA ARG A 743 -26.32 11.25 -16.00
C ARG A 743 -26.95 10.02 -15.36
N PHE A 744 -26.14 9.04 -14.99
CA PHE A 744 -26.64 7.86 -14.32
C PHE A 744 -27.10 8.18 -12.88
N LEU A 745 -26.34 9.01 -12.15
CA LEU A 745 -26.71 9.51 -10.84
C LEU A 745 -28.02 10.33 -10.88
N ALA A 746 -28.20 11.18 -11.89
CA ALA A 746 -29.43 11.93 -12.09
C ALA A 746 -30.63 10.99 -12.29
N ALA A 747 -30.49 9.96 -13.13
CA ALA A 747 -31.53 8.95 -13.35
C ALA A 747 -31.89 8.18 -12.07
N LEU A 748 -30.90 7.84 -11.24
CA LEU A 748 -31.13 7.25 -9.91
C LEU A 748 -31.94 8.18 -9.00
N GLY A 749 -31.68 9.49 -9.03
CA GLY A 749 -32.40 10.50 -8.26
C GLY A 749 -33.84 10.78 -8.72
N GLU A 750 -34.20 10.39 -9.94
CA GLU A 750 -35.58 10.52 -10.46
C GLU A 750 -36.51 9.38 -10.00
N ILE A 751 -35.96 8.28 -9.49
CA ILE A 751 -36.75 7.15 -8.99
C ILE A 751 -37.45 7.53 -7.68
N ARG A 752 -38.78 7.67 -7.73
CA ARG A 752 -39.62 7.94 -6.55
C ARG A 752 -40.31 6.70 -5.99
N GLU A 753 -40.69 5.78 -6.88
CA GLU A 753 -41.35 4.52 -6.54
C GLU A 753 -40.49 3.36 -7.02
N ILE A 754 -40.14 2.46 -6.10
CA ILE A 754 -39.27 1.32 -6.41
C ILE A 754 -40.11 0.10 -6.79
N ARG A 755 -41.28 -0.05 -6.17
CA ARG A 755 -42.26 -1.10 -6.45
C ARG A 755 -43.58 -0.46 -6.86
N THR A 756 -44.25 -1.03 -7.84
CA THR A 756 -45.64 -0.69 -8.17
C THR A 756 -46.56 -1.19 -7.08
N ALA A 757 -47.39 -0.30 -6.52
CA ALA A 757 -48.47 -0.71 -5.62
C ALA A 757 -49.44 -1.66 -6.37
N PRO A 758 -49.88 -2.77 -5.77
CA PRO A 758 -50.98 -3.53 -6.32
C PRO A 758 -52.22 -2.62 -6.39
N PRO A 759 -53.05 -2.70 -7.45
CA PRO A 759 -54.30 -1.96 -7.49
C PRO A 759 -55.12 -2.32 -6.25
N PRO A 760 -55.72 -1.35 -5.54
CA PRO A 760 -56.52 -1.65 -4.38
C PRO A 760 -57.67 -2.60 -4.78
N PRO A 761 -58.00 -3.62 -3.97
CA PRO A 761 -59.20 -4.39 -4.21
C PRO A 761 -60.42 -3.44 -4.19
N PRO A 762 -61.46 -3.66 -5.01
CA PRO A 762 -62.63 -2.80 -5.03
C PRO A 762 -63.25 -2.74 -3.62
N VAL A 763 -63.36 -1.53 -3.08
CA VAL A 763 -63.83 -1.27 -1.72
C VAL A 763 -65.37 -1.33 -1.69
N PRO A 764 -66.02 -2.10 -0.79
CA PRO A 764 -67.46 -1.95 -0.51
C PRO A 764 -67.73 -0.62 0.22
N GLU A 765 -68.83 0.06 -0.11
CA GLU A 765 -69.17 1.40 0.41
C GLU A 765 -69.13 1.54 1.95
N PRO A 766 -68.78 2.75 2.46
CA PRO A 766 -68.43 2.94 3.87
C PRO A 766 -69.63 3.25 4.77
N ALA A 767 -69.54 2.84 6.05
CA ALA A 767 -70.27 3.43 7.16
C ALA A 767 -69.38 4.46 7.91
N PRO A 768 -69.98 5.46 8.58
CA PRO A 768 -69.35 6.75 8.86
C PRO A 768 -68.40 6.76 10.07
N GLU A 769 -67.52 7.75 10.00
CA GLU A 769 -66.35 8.12 10.80
C GLU A 769 -66.57 8.24 12.32
N THR A 770 -65.50 8.03 13.10
CA THR A 770 -65.06 9.02 14.10
C THR A 770 -63.57 8.92 14.45
N THR A 771 -62.88 10.02 14.16
CA THR A 771 -61.89 10.74 14.99
C THR A 771 -60.56 10.07 15.39
N GLY A 772 -59.48 10.68 14.88
CA GLY A 772 -58.44 11.21 15.77
C GLY A 772 -57.20 10.35 16.02
N ALA A 773 -56.44 10.00 14.99
CA ALA A 773 -55.03 9.65 15.15
C ALA A 773 -54.25 10.05 13.89
N ASN A 774 -53.22 10.88 14.06
CA ASN A 774 -52.29 11.23 12.99
C ASN A 774 -51.29 10.07 12.85
N SER A 775 -51.45 9.25 11.81
CA SER A 775 -50.60 8.08 11.51
C SER A 775 -49.12 8.40 11.30
N PHE A 776 -48.77 9.67 11.16
CA PHE A 776 -47.39 10.14 11.05
C PHE A 776 -46.67 10.20 12.40
N VAL A 777 -47.40 10.34 13.50
CA VAL A 777 -46.83 10.34 14.86
C VAL A 777 -46.40 8.91 15.24
N ASP A 778 -47.18 7.90 14.85
CA ASP A 778 -46.85 6.49 15.07
C ASP A 778 -45.59 6.06 14.28
N TYR A 779 -45.41 6.59 13.08
CA TYR A 779 -44.19 6.36 12.27
C TYR A 779 -42.96 7.10 12.83
N LEU A 780 -43.12 8.30 13.39
CA LEU A 780 -42.01 9.00 14.04
C LEU A 780 -41.53 8.30 15.32
N GLN A 781 -42.41 7.62 16.04
CA GLN A 781 -42.06 6.82 17.23
C GLN A 781 -41.31 5.52 16.89
N THR A 782 -41.35 5.03 15.64
CA THR A 782 -40.55 3.85 15.22
C THR A 782 -39.14 4.21 14.74
N LEU A 783 -38.83 5.50 14.57
CA LEU A 783 -37.59 5.96 13.93
C LEU A 783 -36.46 6.35 14.90
N TYR A 784 -36.64 6.24 16.23
CA TYR A 784 -35.59 6.58 17.19
C TYR A 784 -35.40 5.51 18.27
N SER A 785 -34.31 4.76 18.18
CA SER A 785 -33.83 3.84 19.22
C SER A 785 -32.29 3.79 19.27
N GLN A 786 -31.60 4.94 19.27
CA GLN A 786 -30.22 5.07 19.78
C GLN A 786 -29.98 6.47 20.38
N SER A 787 -30.72 6.78 21.45
CA SER A 787 -30.32 7.81 22.41
C SER A 787 -29.23 7.26 23.31
N VAL A 788 -28.18 8.05 23.57
CA VAL A 788 -27.07 7.73 24.50
C VAL A 788 -27.50 7.79 25.98
N ARG A 789 -28.80 7.91 26.28
CA ARG A 789 -29.36 7.79 27.64
C ARG A 789 -30.69 7.02 27.64
N SER A 790 -30.66 5.84 28.27
CA SER A 790 -31.75 4.97 28.77
C SER A 790 -32.77 4.38 27.76
N ASN A 791 -33.02 3.07 27.88
CA ASN A 791 -34.00 2.29 27.12
C ASN A 791 -35.27 1.93 27.93
N ALA A 792 -35.58 2.68 28.99
CA ALA A 792 -36.75 2.39 29.80
C ALA A 792 -38.05 2.69 29.02
N GLY A 793 -38.69 1.65 28.49
CA GLY A 793 -40.15 1.65 28.26
C GLY A 793 -40.69 1.77 26.83
N THR A 794 -39.91 1.51 25.77
CA THR A 794 -40.42 1.63 24.39
C THR A 794 -40.51 0.31 23.63
N ARG A 795 -41.47 -0.55 23.98
CA ARG A 795 -42.13 -1.46 23.02
C ARG A 795 -43.59 -1.66 23.43
N GLY A 796 -44.49 -1.04 22.67
CA GLY A 796 -45.93 -1.13 22.86
C GLY A 796 -46.45 -2.54 22.57
N LYS A 797 -47.30 -3.01 23.48
CA LYS A 797 -48.18 -4.18 23.37
C LYS A 797 -49.10 -4.03 22.15
N ASP A 798 -48.96 -4.89 21.15
CA ASP A 798 -50.07 -5.47 20.36
C ASP A 798 -49.50 -6.36 19.23
N THR A 799 -48.99 -7.53 19.61
CA THR A 799 -48.37 -8.54 18.73
C THR A 799 -49.37 -9.51 18.08
N GLN A 800 -50.68 -9.44 18.41
CA GLN A 800 -51.62 -10.52 18.05
C GLN A 800 -52.08 -10.54 16.57
N LYS A 801 -52.09 -9.41 15.85
CA LYS A 801 -52.69 -9.34 14.49
C LYS A 801 -51.74 -9.66 13.32
N LEU A 802 -50.43 -9.76 13.55
CA LEU A 802 -49.42 -9.95 12.48
C LEU A 802 -48.62 -11.26 12.60
N TYR A 803 -48.95 -12.12 13.57
CA TYR A 803 -48.19 -13.36 13.81
C TYR A 803 -48.56 -14.47 12.83
N VAL A 804 -47.56 -15.06 12.17
CA VAL A 804 -47.69 -16.24 11.30
C VAL A 804 -47.25 -17.47 12.06
N GLU A 805 -48.08 -18.52 12.09
CA GLU A 805 -47.71 -19.80 12.72
C GLU A 805 -46.50 -20.44 12.03
N THR A 806 -45.55 -20.89 12.85
CA THR A 806 -44.27 -21.50 12.47
C THR A 806 -44.22 -22.95 12.91
N ALA A 807 -43.21 -23.72 12.47
CA ALA A 807 -43.04 -25.09 12.94
C ALA A 807 -42.63 -25.19 14.44
N LEU A 808 -42.21 -24.09 15.08
CA LEU A 808 -42.06 -24.01 16.54
C LEU A 808 -43.39 -24.22 17.25
N ASP A 809 -44.47 -23.68 16.69
CA ASP A 809 -45.82 -23.77 17.23
C ASP A 809 -46.37 -25.21 17.18
N ASP A 810 -45.99 -25.98 16.17
CA ASP A 810 -46.44 -27.37 15.98
C ASP A 810 -45.61 -28.37 16.81
N ARG A 811 -44.30 -28.12 17.03
CA ARG A 811 -43.38 -29.13 17.62
C ARG A 811 -42.89 -28.78 19.02
N LEU A 812 -42.43 -27.55 19.23
CA LEU A 812 -41.81 -27.14 20.49
C LEU A 812 -42.86 -26.81 21.55
N ARG A 813 -43.91 -26.08 21.17
CA ARG A 813 -44.96 -25.67 22.09
C ARG A 813 -45.63 -26.86 22.80
N PRO A 814 -46.06 -27.95 22.12
CA PRO A 814 -46.58 -29.14 22.82
C PRO A 814 -45.57 -29.75 23.79
N ALA A 815 -44.29 -29.84 23.40
CA ALA A 815 -43.22 -30.44 24.19
C ALA A 815 -42.88 -29.63 25.46
N VAL A 816 -42.97 -28.30 25.40
CA VAL A 816 -42.80 -27.45 26.58
C VAL A 816 -43.99 -27.58 27.52
N LEU A 817 -45.22 -27.59 26.99
CA LEU A 817 -46.44 -27.73 27.79
C LEU A 817 -46.62 -29.12 28.41
N SER A 818 -46.00 -30.17 27.85
CA SER A 818 -45.90 -31.51 28.46
C SER A 818 -44.76 -31.63 29.48
N GLY A 819 -43.85 -30.65 29.53
CA GLY A 819 -42.70 -30.65 30.44
C GLY A 819 -41.55 -31.57 29.99
N ASP A 820 -41.33 -31.74 28.68
CA ASP A 820 -40.33 -32.66 28.13
C ASP A 820 -38.89 -32.08 28.13
N HIS A 821 -38.72 -30.79 28.45
CA HIS A 821 -37.44 -30.08 28.37
C HIS A 821 -37.12 -29.29 29.65
N ASP A 822 -35.89 -29.40 30.13
CA ASP A 822 -35.38 -28.61 31.27
C ASP A 822 -34.89 -27.22 30.83
N LEU A 823 -34.38 -27.11 29.61
CA LEU A 823 -33.89 -25.86 29.02
C LEU A 823 -34.22 -25.80 27.52
N VAL A 824 -34.67 -24.64 27.05
CA VAL A 824 -34.96 -24.38 25.64
C VAL A 824 -34.29 -23.09 25.24
N ILE A 825 -33.45 -23.15 24.22
CA ILE A 825 -32.75 -21.97 23.69
C ILE A 825 -33.18 -21.79 22.24
N ILE A 826 -33.82 -20.66 21.96
CA ILE A 826 -34.31 -20.30 20.64
C ILE A 826 -33.37 -19.25 20.04
N THR A 827 -32.64 -19.64 18.99
CA THR A 827 -31.69 -18.77 18.28
C THR A 827 -32.16 -18.49 16.86
N GLY A 828 -31.84 -17.32 16.32
CA GLY A 828 -32.18 -16.91 14.95
C GLY A 828 -32.04 -15.40 14.73
N ASN A 829 -32.28 -14.92 13.51
CA ASN A 829 -32.16 -13.51 13.13
C ASN A 829 -33.23 -12.62 13.78
N ALA A 830 -32.94 -11.32 13.89
CA ALA A 830 -33.92 -10.36 14.38
C ALA A 830 -35.13 -10.32 13.43
N GLY A 831 -36.35 -10.38 13.99
CA GLY A 831 -37.59 -10.41 13.20
C GLY A 831 -38.18 -11.80 12.94
N ASP A 832 -37.49 -12.90 13.27
CA ASP A 832 -37.98 -14.29 13.06
C ASP A 832 -39.17 -14.71 13.96
N GLY A 833 -39.79 -13.78 14.69
CA GLY A 833 -40.97 -14.07 15.53
C GLY A 833 -40.70 -14.84 16.84
N LYS A 834 -39.44 -15.06 17.24
CA LYS A 834 -39.06 -15.81 18.46
C LYS A 834 -39.70 -15.27 19.74
N THR A 835 -39.64 -13.95 19.95
CA THR A 835 -40.24 -13.31 21.13
C THR A 835 -41.77 -13.44 21.09
N ALA A 836 -42.39 -13.24 19.93
CA ALA A 836 -43.82 -13.40 19.76
C ALA A 836 -44.30 -14.86 19.97
N PHE A 837 -43.48 -15.86 19.60
CA PHE A 837 -43.73 -17.27 19.93
C PHE A 837 -43.75 -17.49 21.46
N LEU A 838 -42.77 -16.94 22.18
CA LEU A 838 -42.66 -17.07 23.63
C LEU A 838 -43.81 -16.37 24.38
N GLU A 839 -44.24 -15.20 23.89
CA GLU A 839 -45.44 -14.49 24.40
C GLU A 839 -46.69 -15.36 24.24
N ARG A 840 -46.93 -15.90 23.04
CA ARG A 840 -48.07 -16.79 22.77
C ARG A 840 -48.03 -18.10 23.54
N LEU A 841 -46.84 -18.65 23.77
CA LEU A 841 -46.68 -19.86 24.58
C LEU A 841 -47.16 -19.63 26.01
N ALA A 842 -46.86 -18.46 26.60
CA ALA A 842 -47.32 -18.09 27.93
C ALA A 842 -48.84 -17.86 27.98
N GLU A 843 -49.41 -17.18 26.97
CA GLU A 843 -50.86 -17.00 26.85
C GLU A 843 -51.59 -18.35 26.81
N GLN A 844 -51.11 -19.30 25.99
CA GLN A 844 -51.71 -20.63 25.87
C GLN A 844 -51.50 -21.50 27.11
N ALA A 845 -50.40 -21.32 27.83
CA ALA A 845 -50.21 -21.98 29.12
C ALA A 845 -51.27 -21.49 30.13
N ALA A 846 -51.52 -20.18 30.17
CA ALA A 846 -52.56 -19.59 31.02
C ALA A 846 -53.97 -20.09 30.64
N GLU A 847 -54.29 -20.18 29.34
CA GLU A 847 -55.55 -20.79 28.85
C GLU A 847 -55.72 -22.26 29.30
N ARG A 848 -54.61 -22.98 29.50
CA ARG A 848 -54.60 -24.37 29.99
C ARG A 848 -54.54 -24.49 31.52
N GLY A 849 -54.74 -23.39 32.23
CA GLY A 849 -54.80 -23.36 33.70
C GLY A 849 -53.45 -23.23 34.39
N ALA A 850 -52.40 -22.77 33.69
CA ALA A 850 -51.15 -22.41 34.34
C ALA A 850 -51.32 -21.16 35.23
N VAL A 851 -50.67 -21.17 36.39
CA VAL A 851 -50.67 -20.02 37.31
C VAL A 851 -49.50 -19.12 36.94
N THR A 852 -49.78 -17.92 36.43
CA THR A 852 -48.75 -16.94 36.09
C THR A 852 -48.18 -16.26 37.35
N GLY A 853 -46.86 -16.16 37.41
CA GLY A 853 -46.12 -15.44 38.43
C GLY A 853 -46.16 -13.91 38.21
N PRO A 854 -45.47 -13.14 39.07
CA PRO A 854 -45.42 -11.69 38.96
C PRO A 854 -44.81 -11.23 37.62
N PRO A 855 -45.31 -10.13 37.04
CA PRO A 855 -44.83 -9.63 35.75
C PRO A 855 -43.36 -9.19 35.82
N ARG A 856 -42.54 -9.63 34.87
CA ARG A 856 -41.14 -9.19 34.70
C ARG A 856 -41.01 -8.33 33.45
N SER A 857 -40.03 -7.43 33.43
CA SER A 857 -39.78 -6.51 32.30
C SER A 857 -39.20 -7.21 31.06
N ASN A 858 -38.59 -8.39 31.22
CA ASN A 858 -37.99 -9.19 30.15
C ASN A 858 -38.33 -10.68 30.31
N GLY A 859 -39.62 -11.00 30.46
CA GLY A 859 -40.05 -12.38 30.56
C GLY A 859 -41.32 -12.58 31.38
N VAL A 860 -41.69 -13.84 31.52
CA VAL A 860 -42.80 -14.27 32.37
C VAL A 860 -42.46 -15.62 32.99
N ASP A 861 -42.88 -15.79 34.25
CA ASP A 861 -42.80 -17.08 34.93
C ASP A 861 -44.22 -17.62 35.10
N PHE A 862 -44.42 -18.91 34.91
CA PHE A 862 -45.72 -19.55 35.15
C PHE A 862 -45.53 -20.99 35.60
N GLN A 863 -46.46 -21.50 36.40
CA GLN A 863 -46.47 -22.88 36.85
C GLN A 863 -47.53 -23.66 36.07
N LEU A 864 -47.11 -24.73 35.38
CA LEU A 864 -48.02 -25.62 34.67
C LEU A 864 -48.90 -26.40 35.66
N PRO A 865 -50.10 -26.89 35.27
CA PRO A 865 -50.95 -27.73 36.11
C PRO A 865 -50.27 -29.00 36.64
N SER A 866 -49.19 -29.46 36.00
CA SER A 866 -48.35 -30.56 36.45
C SER A 866 -47.49 -30.23 37.68
N GLY A 867 -47.47 -28.97 38.13
CA GLY A 867 -46.63 -28.47 39.21
C GLY A 867 -45.24 -27.98 38.76
N ARG A 868 -44.88 -28.18 37.49
CA ARG A 868 -43.58 -27.78 36.91
C ARG A 868 -43.52 -26.27 36.65
N TRP A 869 -42.43 -25.62 37.06
CA TRP A 869 -42.22 -24.18 36.82
C TRP A 869 -41.65 -23.92 35.43
N CYS A 870 -42.13 -22.88 34.75
CA CYS A 870 -41.60 -22.41 33.49
C CYS A 870 -41.15 -20.96 33.61
N ARG A 871 -39.91 -20.68 33.22
CA ARG A 871 -39.29 -19.35 33.26
C ARG A 871 -38.88 -18.91 31.87
N ILE A 872 -39.51 -17.86 31.35
CA ILE A 872 -39.24 -17.30 30.02
C ILE A 872 -38.39 -16.05 30.13
N ASN A 873 -37.39 -15.91 29.26
CA ASN A 873 -36.68 -14.67 28.97
C ASN A 873 -36.91 -14.31 27.49
N TYR A 874 -37.46 -13.12 27.24
CA TYR A 874 -37.91 -12.71 25.91
C TYR A 874 -36.78 -12.21 25.00
N ASP A 875 -35.72 -11.67 25.59
CA ASP A 875 -34.51 -11.22 24.90
C ASP A 875 -33.27 -11.38 25.80
N GLY A 876 -32.45 -12.37 25.47
CA GLY A 876 -31.19 -12.65 26.16
C GLY A 876 -30.12 -11.58 25.96
N SER A 877 -30.39 -10.50 25.24
CA SER A 877 -29.48 -9.36 25.04
C SER A 877 -29.93 -8.08 25.77
N GLN A 878 -31.04 -8.13 26.51
CA GLN A 878 -31.62 -6.99 27.20
C GLN A 878 -31.21 -6.92 28.68
N ASP A 879 -30.94 -5.71 29.19
CA ASP A 879 -30.75 -5.42 30.62
C ASP A 879 -32.11 -5.45 31.38
N GLU A 880 -32.10 -5.85 32.66
CA GLU A 880 -33.29 -5.84 33.52
C GLU A 880 -33.13 -4.84 34.67
N GLY A 881 -33.67 -3.62 34.47
CA GLY A 881 -33.55 -2.53 35.44
C GLY A 881 -32.11 -2.03 35.52
N ASP A 882 -31.51 -2.10 36.71
CA ASP A 882 -30.09 -1.77 36.94
C ASP A 882 -29.16 -3.00 36.78
N THR A 883 -29.72 -4.17 36.47
CA THR A 883 -28.95 -5.42 36.30
C THR A 883 -28.47 -5.53 34.85
N THR A 884 -27.18 -5.73 34.67
CA THR A 884 -26.58 -5.86 33.34
C THR A 884 -27.02 -7.16 32.66
N ASN A 885 -27.04 -7.18 31.34
CA ASN A 885 -27.43 -8.35 30.57
C ASN A 885 -26.59 -9.59 30.89
N ASP A 886 -25.28 -9.45 31.16
CA ASP A 886 -24.44 -10.58 31.57
C ASP A 886 -24.87 -11.16 32.93
N GLU A 887 -25.19 -10.31 33.90
CA GLU A 887 -25.71 -10.74 35.20
C GLU A 887 -27.10 -11.39 35.07
N VAL A 888 -27.94 -10.90 34.16
CA VAL A 888 -29.24 -11.52 33.82
C VAL A 888 -29.03 -12.92 33.23
N LEU A 889 -28.08 -13.10 32.31
CA LEU A 889 -27.75 -14.40 31.73
C LEU A 889 -27.12 -15.34 32.75
N GLN A 890 -26.22 -14.85 33.61
CA GLN A 890 -25.65 -15.64 34.71
C GLN A 890 -26.75 -16.14 35.65
N ALA A 891 -27.68 -15.28 36.06
CA ALA A 891 -28.81 -15.67 36.91
C ALA A 891 -29.77 -16.64 36.19
N PHE A 892 -29.98 -16.46 34.88
CA PHE A 892 -30.83 -17.31 34.07
C PHE A 892 -30.22 -18.71 33.88
N PHE A 893 -28.92 -18.82 33.63
CA PHE A 893 -28.24 -20.10 33.40
C PHE A 893 -27.69 -20.75 34.67
N ALA A 894 -27.64 -20.05 35.82
CA ALA A 894 -27.09 -20.53 37.09
C ALA A 894 -27.41 -22.00 37.46
N PRO A 895 -28.65 -22.52 37.30
CA PRO A 895 -28.95 -23.92 37.66
C PRO A 895 -28.33 -24.96 36.72
N PHE A 896 -27.87 -24.55 35.54
CA PHE A 896 -27.22 -25.40 34.54
C PHE A 896 -25.68 -25.35 34.63
N ALA A 897 -25.14 -24.86 35.75
CA ALA A 897 -23.71 -24.82 36.02
C ALA A 897 -23.11 -26.23 36.23
N GLY A 898 -21.80 -26.33 36.05
CA GLY A 898 -21.04 -27.55 36.31
C GLY A 898 -20.93 -28.52 35.13
N ARG A 899 -20.43 -29.71 35.42
CA ARG A 899 -20.03 -30.73 34.42
C ARG A 899 -21.04 -31.87 34.25
N ASP A 900 -22.03 -31.96 35.12
CA ASP A 900 -22.98 -33.07 35.18
C ASP A 900 -24.40 -32.59 34.91
N ALA A 901 -24.95 -32.96 33.76
CA ALA A 901 -26.30 -32.59 33.36
C ALA A 901 -27.40 -33.34 34.15
N SER A 902 -27.06 -34.43 34.85
CA SER A 902 -28.02 -35.17 35.69
C SER A 902 -28.34 -34.45 37.01
N ALA A 903 -27.50 -33.48 37.40
CA ALA A 903 -27.70 -32.64 38.56
C ALA A 903 -28.53 -31.37 38.26
N TRP A 904 -28.93 -31.15 37.00
CA TRP A 904 -29.76 -30.01 36.61
C TRP A 904 -31.21 -30.17 37.08
N PRO A 905 -31.90 -29.05 37.39
CA PRO A 905 -33.28 -29.11 37.88
C PRO A 905 -34.18 -29.89 36.92
N GLN A 906 -34.99 -30.80 37.47
CA GLN A 906 -35.96 -31.61 36.71
C GLN A 906 -37.41 -31.11 36.90
N ASP A 907 -37.59 -30.12 37.79
CA ASP A 907 -38.87 -29.54 38.22
C ASP A 907 -39.11 -28.12 37.65
N GLU A 908 -38.15 -27.56 36.91
CA GLU A 908 -38.31 -26.31 36.15
C GLU A 908 -37.91 -26.45 34.67
N THR A 909 -38.49 -25.61 33.83
CA THR A 909 -38.15 -25.43 32.42
C THR A 909 -37.77 -23.97 32.19
N ARG A 910 -36.57 -23.71 31.68
CA ARG A 910 -36.16 -22.35 31.30
C ARG A 910 -36.18 -22.17 29.78
N LEU A 911 -36.75 -21.08 29.29
CA LEU A 911 -36.82 -20.75 27.87
C LEU A 911 -36.24 -19.36 27.61
N ILE A 912 -35.38 -19.24 26.60
CA ILE A 912 -34.79 -17.96 26.22
C ILE A 912 -34.74 -17.78 24.71
N ALA A 913 -35.08 -16.58 24.23
CA ALA A 913 -34.73 -16.14 22.88
C ALA A 913 -33.44 -15.31 22.95
N ILE A 914 -32.41 -15.73 22.21
CA ILE A 914 -31.10 -15.08 22.25
C ILE A 914 -30.41 -15.16 20.89
N ASN A 915 -29.64 -14.14 20.53
CA ASN A 915 -28.82 -14.17 19.33
C ASN A 915 -27.71 -15.23 19.49
N GLU A 916 -27.47 -16.03 18.44
CA GLU A 916 -26.45 -17.09 18.45
C GLU A 916 -25.07 -16.54 18.84
N GLY A 917 -24.68 -15.38 18.28
CA GLY A 917 -23.41 -14.75 18.62
C GLY A 917 -23.31 -14.38 20.10
N ARG A 918 -24.39 -13.86 20.69
CA ARG A 918 -24.44 -13.47 22.12
C ARG A 918 -24.39 -14.68 23.04
N LEU A 919 -25.08 -15.76 22.69
CA LEU A 919 -25.04 -17.02 23.43
C LEU A 919 -23.63 -17.64 23.43
N VAL A 920 -22.97 -17.64 22.26
CA VAL A 920 -21.61 -18.16 22.12
C VAL A 920 -20.62 -17.31 22.91
N ASP A 921 -20.74 -15.98 22.85
CA ASP A 921 -19.92 -15.05 23.61
C ASP A 921 -20.02 -15.26 25.13
N PHE A 922 -21.25 -15.33 25.64
CA PHE A 922 -21.52 -15.61 27.06
C PHE A 922 -20.91 -16.95 27.51
N LEU A 923 -21.17 -18.04 26.77
CA LEU A 923 -20.68 -19.38 27.14
C LEU A 923 -19.16 -19.54 26.95
N SER A 924 -18.54 -18.74 26.09
CA SER A 924 -17.08 -18.72 25.94
C SER A 924 -16.42 -18.01 27.12
N THR A 925 -17.04 -16.92 27.59
CA THR A 925 -16.57 -16.16 28.75
C THR A 925 -16.76 -16.96 30.04
N GLU A 926 -17.90 -17.62 30.20
CA GLU A 926 -18.28 -18.37 31.40
C GLU A 926 -18.06 -19.89 31.27
N GLU A 927 -17.18 -20.33 30.34
CA GLU A 927 -16.97 -21.76 30.04
C GLU A 927 -16.53 -22.56 31.27
N LYS A 928 -15.81 -21.93 32.20
CA LYS A 928 -15.41 -22.57 33.46
C LYS A 928 -16.59 -22.88 34.38
N ALA A 929 -17.62 -22.03 34.38
CA ALA A 929 -18.81 -22.17 35.20
C ALA A 929 -19.85 -23.10 34.55
N TYR A 930 -19.97 -23.08 33.22
CA TYR A 930 -20.97 -23.85 32.46
C TYR A 930 -20.37 -24.82 31.42
N PRO A 931 -19.38 -25.66 31.77
CA PRO A 931 -18.65 -26.46 30.80
C PRO A 931 -19.55 -27.48 30.07
N LYS A 932 -20.53 -28.09 30.77
CA LYS A 932 -21.44 -29.06 30.13
C LYS A 932 -22.46 -28.39 29.22
N LEU A 933 -22.96 -27.22 29.63
CA LEU A 933 -23.88 -26.43 28.80
C LEU A 933 -23.18 -25.92 27.53
N ALA A 934 -21.93 -25.42 27.64
CA ALA A 934 -21.13 -25.01 26.49
C ALA A 934 -20.88 -26.18 25.51
N GLU A 935 -20.60 -27.39 26.02
CA GLU A 935 -20.48 -28.60 25.19
C GLU A 935 -21.78 -28.90 24.43
N LEU A 936 -22.92 -28.89 25.12
CA LEU A 936 -24.24 -29.19 24.54
C LEU A 936 -24.67 -28.14 23.52
N VAL A 937 -24.47 -26.84 23.80
CA VAL A 937 -24.77 -25.77 22.84
C VAL A 937 -23.88 -25.88 21.60
N ARG A 938 -22.57 -26.12 21.75
CA ARG A 938 -21.66 -26.35 20.61
C ARG A 938 -22.03 -27.60 19.80
N ALA A 939 -22.55 -28.64 20.44
CA ALA A 939 -23.04 -29.85 19.75
C ALA A 939 -24.36 -29.59 19.00
N GLY A 940 -25.26 -28.81 19.61
CA GLY A 940 -26.55 -28.38 19.04
C GLY A 940 -26.39 -27.47 17.82
N LEU A 941 -25.52 -26.45 17.91
CA LEU A 941 -25.19 -25.55 16.79
C LEU A 941 -24.54 -26.31 15.60
N ARG A 942 -23.92 -27.47 15.85
CA ARG A 942 -23.38 -28.36 14.81
C ARG A 942 -24.39 -29.35 14.24
N GLY A 943 -25.67 -29.28 14.62
CA GLY A 943 -26.76 -30.07 14.05
C GLY A 943 -27.05 -31.42 14.75
N SER A 944 -26.52 -31.64 15.96
CA SER A 944 -26.77 -32.88 16.71
C SER A 944 -28.16 -32.86 17.38
N ARG A 945 -29.01 -33.88 17.18
CA ARG A 945 -30.31 -33.99 17.89
C ARG A 945 -30.12 -34.58 19.30
N PRO A 946 -30.65 -33.95 20.36
CA PRO A 946 -30.54 -34.48 21.72
C PRO A 946 -31.48 -35.67 21.94
N GLN A 947 -31.03 -36.70 22.66
CA GLN A 947 -31.82 -37.88 23.03
C GLN A 947 -32.61 -37.71 24.36
N ARG A 948 -32.29 -36.68 25.16
CA ARG A 948 -33.02 -36.05 26.29
C ARG A 948 -32.13 -34.92 26.82
N GLY A 949 -32.70 -33.77 27.18
CA GLY A 949 -31.93 -32.55 27.54
C GLY A 949 -32.37 -31.32 26.72
N PRO A 950 -31.55 -30.24 26.67
CA PRO A 950 -32.01 -28.97 26.13
C PRO A 950 -32.39 -29.09 24.66
N TRP A 951 -33.50 -28.46 24.27
CA TRP A 951 -33.93 -28.43 22.88
C TRP A 951 -33.35 -27.22 22.17
N TRP A 952 -32.90 -27.43 20.93
CA TRP A 952 -32.26 -26.40 20.10
C TRP A 952 -32.83 -26.40 18.68
N SER A 953 -33.04 -25.19 18.15
CA SER A 953 -33.39 -24.94 16.76
C SER A 953 -32.50 -23.85 16.18
N THR A 954 -31.84 -24.18 15.06
CA THR A 954 -31.02 -23.29 14.23
C THR A 954 -31.73 -23.06 12.88
N SER A 955 -31.45 -21.93 12.22
CA SER A 955 -32.01 -21.55 10.90
C SER A 955 -31.65 -22.52 9.75
N THR A 956 -30.81 -23.51 10.00
CA THR A 956 -30.44 -24.57 9.05
C THR A 956 -31.46 -25.72 8.96
N GLY A 957 -32.54 -25.69 9.75
CA GLY A 957 -33.69 -26.59 9.61
C GLY A 957 -35.02 -25.86 9.53
N GLU A 958 -35.96 -26.41 8.76
CA GLU A 958 -37.35 -26.02 8.43
C GLU A 958 -38.27 -25.39 9.53
N ALA A 959 -37.79 -25.07 10.73
CA ALA A 959 -38.62 -24.78 11.89
C ALA A 959 -39.15 -23.34 12.01
N CYS A 960 -38.42 -22.32 11.54
CA CYS A 960 -38.83 -20.90 11.63
C CYS A 960 -39.50 -20.37 10.35
N SER A 961 -39.71 -21.22 9.34
CA SER A 961 -40.34 -20.82 8.08
C SER A 961 -41.87 -20.73 8.22
N PRO A 962 -42.53 -19.72 7.62
CA PRO A 962 -43.99 -19.62 7.60
C PRO A 962 -44.62 -20.78 6.81
N ARG A 963 -45.76 -21.28 7.28
CA ARG A 963 -46.49 -22.41 6.68
C ARG A 963 -46.82 -22.15 5.19
N PRO A 964 -46.60 -23.09 4.26
CA PRO A 964 -47.23 -23.02 2.95
C PRO A 964 -48.74 -23.33 3.06
N PRO A 965 -49.61 -22.71 2.23
CA PRO A 965 -51.06 -22.90 2.32
C PRO A 965 -51.45 -24.32 1.90
N ASN A 966 -52.28 -24.98 2.74
CA ASN A 966 -52.83 -26.32 2.49
C ASN A 966 -53.79 -26.31 1.28
N PHE A 967 -53.31 -26.69 0.10
CA PHE A 967 -54.19 -27.15 -0.97
C PHE A 967 -54.60 -28.60 -0.71
N ARG A 968 -55.86 -28.78 -0.29
CA ARG A 968 -56.54 -30.08 -0.44
C ARG A 968 -56.86 -30.28 -1.92
N SER A 969 -56.19 -31.23 -2.58
CA SER A 969 -56.80 -31.91 -3.72
C SER A 969 -56.35 -33.36 -3.77
N ARG A 970 -57.36 -34.22 -3.65
CA ARG A 970 -57.32 -35.66 -3.79
C ARG A 970 -56.70 -36.06 -5.12
N SER A 971 -55.96 -37.15 -5.06
CA SER A 971 -55.72 -38.06 -6.18
C SER A 971 -57.02 -38.40 -6.91
N SER A 972 -57.08 -38.04 -8.19
CA SER A 972 -57.73 -38.82 -9.24
C SER A 972 -57.24 -38.36 -10.63
N ILE A 973 -56.32 -39.16 -11.19
CA ILE A 973 -56.27 -39.68 -12.56
C ILE A 973 -56.52 -38.70 -13.73
N GLY A 974 -55.54 -38.63 -14.64
CA GLY A 974 -55.82 -38.75 -16.09
C GLY A 974 -55.18 -37.73 -17.02
N CYS A 975 -54.23 -38.22 -17.83
CA CYS A 975 -53.62 -37.69 -19.06
C CYS A 975 -52.56 -36.58 -18.95
#